data_AF-A0AB39LHH7-F1
#
_entry.id   AF-A0AB39LHH7-F1
#
_cell.length_a   1.000
_cell.length_b   1.000
_cell.length_c   1.000
_cell.angle_alpha   90.00
_cell.angle_beta   90.00
_cell.angle_gamma   90.00
#
_symmetry.space_group_name_H-M   'P 1'
#
loop_
_entity.id
_entity.type
_entity.pdbx_description
1 polymer ?
#
loop_
_entity_poly.entity_id
_entity_poly.type
_entity_poly.pdbx_seq_one_letter_code
_entity_poly.pdbx_strand_id
1 'polypeptide(L)'
;MVPLVLLAFVVSVLAVEGYTSRGFAGDEEGRGERAGRSGVGVPRQVADGGPVVDAGHDPPRTYRAPAGTVVLTFDDGPDPVWTPRIRAVLDRQGVPGTFFVTGRQTARHPDLVRDLIRSGHEIGVHTFSHPDLATQSEDAVDRELAFTQLALAGAAGVHSSLARMPYSSTVGALDGPSWSVARHLGEQGYVLAFVDQDTRDWSRPGARAIADAATPETPGRGTIVLLHDSGGDRSQTVRALETLVPRLKADGYRFSTVAEVVGVERLMGGVDTAERWRGWVFVTAVTVSGTTVSVLGALLLVVGGLVLARCVVMLGLAHRHARVARRRQWSGSGPGPPVVGPVSVVVPAYDEVVCVPRTLRSLVASDRPVEVVVVDDGSDDGTADAAEALGLPGVTVVRTPNRGKAAALNTGVLRASHEIVVMLDADTVFEPSTVRRLVEPFADPAVGATAGNAKVGNRDGMLGRWQHIEYVMGFNLDRRMYDLLHCMPTVPGAVGAFRVSALRQAGMLSGDTLAEDTDLTMALHRAGWEVRYAEHAVAWTEAPGSLRQLWRQRYRWSYGTMQAAWKHRHALVERGHAGRFGRVGLPLLAVFQILTPLLAPLIDLLTVYGLVFGNAALTLLAWCGVLAVQGVCAAYAFRLDGERLRPLWALPVQQVVYRQVMYLVLMQACLTALSGYRLPWQRLKRKGNVVVPPARGGLRSKA
;
A
#
# COMPACT_ATOMS: atom_id res chain seq x y z
N MET A 1 11.38 18.41 -5.74
CA MET A 1 12.57 17.57 -6.03
C MET A 1 12.58 16.29 -5.21
N VAL A 2 12.65 16.33 -3.87
CA VAL A 2 12.78 15.11 -3.02
C VAL A 2 11.69 14.03 -3.27
N PRO A 3 10.38 14.35 -3.35
CA PRO A 3 9.36 13.31 -3.58
C PRO A 3 9.45 12.62 -4.94
N LEU A 4 9.85 13.36 -5.99
CA LEU A 4 10.02 12.82 -7.35
C LEU A 4 11.24 11.91 -7.43
N VAL A 5 12.33 12.27 -6.77
CA VAL A 5 13.54 11.43 -6.68
C VAL A 5 13.24 10.14 -5.93
N LEU A 6 12.53 10.22 -4.79
CA LEU A 6 12.12 9.03 -4.05
C LEU A 6 11.19 8.13 -4.88
N LEU A 7 10.20 8.71 -5.57
CA LEU A 7 9.32 7.95 -6.45
C LEU A 7 10.10 7.27 -7.58
N ALA A 8 11.00 8.00 -8.25
CA ALA A 8 11.85 7.44 -9.31
C ALA A 8 12.71 6.29 -8.79
N PHE A 9 13.33 6.46 -7.61
CA PHE A 9 14.10 5.41 -6.96
C PHE A 9 13.26 4.15 -6.68
N VAL A 10 12.08 4.30 -6.08
CA VAL A 10 11.20 3.16 -5.77
C VAL A 10 10.71 2.48 -7.06
N VAL A 11 10.35 3.25 -8.09
CA VAL A 11 9.95 2.71 -9.41
C VAL A 11 11.10 1.94 -10.05
N SER A 12 12.33 2.47 -10.03
CA SER A 12 13.50 1.76 -10.56
C SER A 12 13.79 0.48 -9.79
N VAL A 13 13.71 0.50 -8.46
CA VAL A 13 13.85 -0.69 -7.61
C VAL A 13 12.80 -1.74 -7.94
N LEU A 14 11.53 -1.34 -8.07
CA LEU A 14 10.46 -2.26 -8.45
C LEU A 14 10.67 -2.82 -9.86
N ALA A 15 11.11 -2.00 -10.82
CA ALA A 15 11.38 -2.47 -12.17
C ALA A 15 12.53 -3.49 -12.21
N VAL A 16 13.64 -3.23 -11.50
CA VAL A 16 14.75 -4.19 -11.38
C VAL A 16 14.26 -5.49 -10.76
N GLU A 17 13.53 -5.44 -9.64
CA GLU A 17 13.02 -6.65 -9.01
C GLU A 17 12.05 -7.39 -9.94
N GLY A 18 11.08 -6.70 -10.53
CA GLY A 18 10.10 -7.31 -11.43
C GLY A 18 10.75 -8.04 -12.60
N TYR A 19 11.65 -7.36 -13.29
CA TYR A 19 12.36 -7.92 -14.43
C TYR A 19 13.26 -9.10 -14.04
N THR A 20 13.99 -8.98 -12.92
CA THR A 20 14.98 -10.00 -12.56
C THR A 20 14.39 -11.20 -11.82
N SER A 21 13.23 -11.05 -11.16
CA SER A 21 12.64 -12.09 -10.31
C SER A 21 11.46 -12.83 -10.89
N ARG A 22 10.67 -12.20 -11.76
CA ARG A 22 9.38 -12.75 -12.21
C ARG A 22 9.19 -12.74 -13.73
N GLY A 23 10.01 -12.01 -14.48
CA GLY A 23 9.76 -11.81 -15.92
C GLY A 23 8.49 -10.97 -16.14
N PHE A 24 8.06 -10.83 -17.40
CA PHE A 24 6.76 -10.22 -17.69
C PHE A 24 5.63 -11.26 -17.59
N ALA A 25 4.43 -10.82 -17.22
CA ALA A 25 3.24 -11.67 -17.29
C ALA A 25 3.06 -12.17 -18.73
N GLY A 26 3.37 -13.45 -18.97
CA GLY A 26 3.39 -14.09 -20.29
C GLY A 26 4.57 -15.05 -20.50
N ASP A 27 5.69 -14.85 -19.79
CA ASP A 27 6.89 -15.69 -19.96
C ASP A 27 6.73 -17.12 -19.38
N GLU A 28 5.78 -17.32 -18.45
CA GLU A 28 5.46 -18.65 -17.90
C GLU A 28 4.46 -19.47 -18.76
N GLU A 29 3.81 -18.86 -19.76
CA GLU A 29 2.77 -19.54 -20.58
C GLU A 29 3.34 -20.48 -21.66
N GLY A 30 4.67 -20.59 -21.76
CA GLY A 30 5.36 -21.53 -22.67
C GLY A 30 5.47 -22.98 -22.18
N ARG A 31 4.82 -23.36 -21.06
CA ARG A 31 4.88 -24.74 -20.47
C ARG A 31 4.14 -25.82 -21.27
N GLY A 32 3.96 -25.64 -22.58
CA GLY A 32 3.50 -26.71 -23.45
C GLY A 32 4.68 -27.57 -23.87
N GLU A 33 4.66 -28.88 -23.57
CA GLU A 33 5.52 -29.85 -24.24
C GLU A 33 5.42 -29.60 -25.75
N ARG A 34 6.46 -29.02 -26.35
CA ARG A 34 6.56 -28.96 -27.79
C ARG A 34 6.65 -30.39 -28.28
N ALA A 35 5.60 -30.84 -28.97
CA ALA A 35 5.62 -32.05 -29.78
C ALA A 35 6.48 -31.84 -31.04
N GLY A 36 7.75 -31.46 -30.86
CA GLY A 36 8.75 -31.49 -31.90
C GLY A 36 9.01 -32.95 -32.28
N ARG A 37 9.23 -33.23 -33.57
CA ARG A 37 9.72 -34.54 -33.99
C ARG A 37 11.21 -34.62 -33.63
N SER A 38 11.50 -35.16 -32.44
CA SER A 38 12.85 -35.45 -31.96
C SER A 38 13.77 -35.95 -33.08
N GLY A 39 14.93 -35.29 -33.25
CA GLY A 39 15.96 -35.66 -34.22
C GLY A 39 15.80 -35.11 -35.66
N VAL A 40 14.69 -34.45 -36.01
CA VAL A 40 14.52 -33.83 -37.34
C VAL A 40 15.26 -32.50 -37.40
N GLY A 41 16.24 -32.38 -38.30
CA GLY A 41 17.04 -31.15 -38.49
C GLY A 41 18.34 -31.08 -37.68
N VAL A 42 18.67 -32.15 -36.94
CA VAL A 42 19.92 -32.28 -36.16
C VAL A 42 20.93 -33.13 -36.95
N PRO A 43 22.21 -32.74 -37.05
CA PRO A 43 23.24 -33.55 -37.70
C PRO A 43 23.36 -34.94 -37.06
N ARG A 44 23.45 -36.01 -37.87
CA ARG A 44 23.58 -37.39 -37.36
C ARG A 44 24.77 -37.59 -36.42
N GLN A 45 25.89 -36.91 -36.68
CA GLN A 45 27.07 -36.94 -35.81
C GLN A 45 26.80 -36.42 -34.39
N VAL A 46 25.81 -35.53 -34.25
CA VAL A 46 25.34 -35.05 -32.96
C VAL A 46 24.31 -36.01 -32.40
N ALA A 47 23.27 -36.36 -33.17
CA ALA A 47 22.21 -37.27 -32.74
C ALA A 47 22.72 -38.65 -32.26
N ASP A 48 23.72 -39.22 -32.95
CA ASP A 48 24.37 -40.49 -32.63
C ASP A 48 25.63 -40.31 -31.76
N GLY A 49 25.98 -39.05 -31.47
CA GLY A 49 27.19 -38.63 -30.78
C GLY A 49 27.10 -38.70 -29.25
N GLY A 50 28.11 -38.14 -28.60
CA GLY A 50 28.15 -38.02 -27.15
C GLY A 50 27.26 -36.90 -26.58
N PRO A 51 26.90 -36.98 -25.28
CA PRO A 51 26.02 -36.02 -24.61
C PRO A 51 26.64 -34.62 -24.41
N VAL A 52 27.95 -34.44 -24.62
CA VAL A 52 28.57 -33.11 -24.59
C VAL A 52 28.87 -32.69 -26.01
N VAL A 53 28.36 -31.54 -26.43
CA VAL A 53 28.38 -31.07 -27.82
C VAL A 53 29.07 -29.71 -27.89
N ASP A 54 30.13 -29.63 -28.66
CA ASP A 54 30.74 -28.37 -29.10
C ASP A 54 30.25 -28.08 -30.52
N ALA A 55 29.26 -27.20 -30.58
CA ALA A 55 28.55 -26.85 -31.80
C ALA A 55 29.22 -25.70 -32.56
N GLY A 56 30.32 -25.10 -32.07
CA GLY A 56 31.03 -24.01 -32.75
C GLY A 56 31.92 -24.47 -33.91
N HIS A 57 32.17 -25.78 -34.00
CA HIS A 57 32.97 -26.39 -35.06
C HIS A 57 32.12 -26.82 -36.26
N ASP A 58 32.73 -26.91 -37.44
CA ASP A 58 32.14 -27.56 -38.62
C ASP A 58 33.12 -28.63 -39.16
N PRO A 59 32.83 -29.94 -38.98
CA PRO A 59 31.65 -30.49 -38.33
C PRO A 59 31.66 -30.35 -36.79
N PRO A 60 30.48 -30.34 -36.12
CA PRO A 60 30.37 -30.29 -34.66
C PRO A 60 31.12 -31.44 -33.96
N ARG A 61 31.70 -31.17 -32.79
CA ARG A 61 32.40 -32.19 -31.98
C ARG A 61 31.50 -32.68 -30.87
N THR A 62 31.54 -33.99 -30.60
CA THR A 62 30.81 -34.59 -29.48
C THR A 62 31.73 -35.45 -28.61
N TYR A 63 31.45 -35.47 -27.31
CA TYR A 63 32.28 -36.13 -26.30
C TYR A 63 31.42 -37.03 -25.41
N ARG A 64 31.99 -38.18 -25.02
CA ARG A 64 31.38 -39.14 -24.11
C ARG A 64 32.22 -39.25 -22.84
N ALA A 65 31.56 -39.46 -21.71
CA ALA A 65 32.25 -39.79 -20.48
C ALA A 65 33.08 -41.09 -20.68
N PRO A 66 34.34 -41.13 -20.21
CA PRO A 66 35.16 -42.34 -20.29
C PRO A 66 34.49 -43.54 -19.60
N ALA A 67 34.85 -44.75 -20.02
CA ALA A 67 34.38 -45.97 -19.38
C ALA A 67 34.70 -45.97 -17.87
N GLY A 68 33.74 -46.39 -17.06
CA GLY A 68 33.83 -46.39 -15.60
C GLY A 68 33.76 -45.00 -14.96
N THR A 69 33.29 -43.96 -15.67
CA THR A 69 33.18 -42.59 -15.14
C THR A 69 31.73 -42.11 -15.05
N VAL A 70 31.35 -41.55 -13.90
CA VAL A 70 30.05 -40.91 -13.68
C VAL A 70 30.22 -39.41 -13.44
N VAL A 71 29.52 -38.59 -14.22
CA VAL A 71 29.49 -37.12 -14.05
C VAL A 71 28.14 -36.75 -13.46
N LEU A 72 28.14 -36.21 -12.24
CA LEU A 72 26.94 -35.73 -11.57
C LEU A 72 26.70 -34.27 -11.92
N THR A 73 25.56 -33.98 -12.56
CA THR A 73 25.18 -32.62 -12.95
C THR A 73 23.91 -32.19 -12.23
N PHE A 74 23.84 -30.91 -11.86
CA PHE A 74 22.75 -30.33 -11.06
C PHE A 74 22.20 -29.07 -11.72
N ASP A 75 20.89 -29.03 -11.98
CA ASP A 75 20.24 -27.89 -12.62
C ASP A 75 19.39 -27.07 -11.63
N ASP A 76 19.07 -25.83 -12.03
CA ASP A 76 18.18 -24.82 -11.41
C ASP A 76 18.73 -24.00 -10.22
N GLY A 77 19.86 -24.42 -9.63
CA GLY A 77 20.45 -23.77 -8.47
C GLY A 77 21.06 -22.38 -8.72
N PRO A 78 21.67 -21.78 -7.67
CA PRO A 78 21.75 -22.31 -6.31
C PRO A 78 20.52 -21.99 -5.43
N ASP A 79 20.01 -22.99 -4.72
CA ASP A 79 18.97 -22.84 -3.68
C ASP A 79 19.60 -22.74 -2.28
N PRO A 80 19.15 -21.82 -1.41
CA PRO A 80 19.75 -21.58 -0.09
C PRO A 80 19.57 -22.73 0.92
N VAL A 81 18.68 -23.69 0.66
CA VAL A 81 18.45 -24.86 1.52
C VAL A 81 19.10 -26.11 0.93
N TRP A 82 18.94 -26.35 -0.37
CA TRP A 82 19.27 -27.63 -1.00
C TRP A 82 20.69 -27.68 -1.56
N THR A 83 21.16 -26.64 -2.24
CA THR A 83 22.53 -26.58 -2.78
C THR A 83 23.59 -26.81 -1.69
N PRO A 84 23.53 -26.18 -0.51
CA PRO A 84 24.49 -26.46 0.57
C PRO A 84 24.46 -27.92 1.06
N ARG A 85 23.27 -28.56 1.07
CA ARG A 85 23.12 -29.94 1.52
C ARG A 85 23.67 -30.93 0.51
N ILE A 86 23.42 -30.70 -0.77
CA ILE A 86 23.98 -31.50 -1.86
C ILE A 86 25.50 -31.36 -1.87
N ARG A 87 26.02 -30.12 -1.87
CA ARG A 87 27.45 -29.82 -1.73
C ARG A 87 28.06 -30.57 -0.55
N ALA A 88 27.45 -30.51 0.62
CA ALA A 88 27.95 -31.21 1.81
C ALA A 88 28.02 -32.74 1.65
N VAL A 89 27.12 -33.36 0.88
CA VAL A 89 27.22 -34.80 0.55
C VAL A 89 28.40 -35.05 -0.38
N LEU A 90 28.55 -34.25 -1.43
CA LEU A 90 29.63 -34.38 -2.40
C LEU A 90 31.02 -34.15 -1.75
N ASP A 91 31.15 -33.12 -0.92
CA ASP A 91 32.36 -32.79 -0.16
C ASP A 91 32.77 -33.94 0.77
N ARG A 92 31.82 -34.50 1.54
CA ARG A 92 32.07 -35.65 2.42
C ARG A 92 32.55 -36.86 1.65
N GLN A 93 32.09 -37.02 0.41
CA GLN A 93 32.49 -38.11 -0.46
C GLN A 93 33.72 -37.75 -1.29
N GLY A 94 34.24 -36.52 -1.27
CA GLY A 94 35.34 -36.10 -2.14
C GLY A 94 35.03 -36.32 -3.62
N VAL A 95 33.80 -35.99 -4.04
CA VAL A 95 33.31 -36.17 -5.41
C VAL A 95 33.02 -34.80 -6.03
N PRO A 96 33.55 -34.49 -7.23
CA PRO A 96 33.20 -33.26 -7.92
C PRO A 96 31.77 -33.35 -8.49
N GLY A 97 31.14 -32.19 -8.66
CA GLY A 97 29.84 -32.04 -9.32
C GLY A 97 29.88 -30.84 -10.24
N THR A 98 29.01 -30.85 -11.26
CA THR A 98 28.85 -29.74 -12.21
C THR A 98 27.47 -29.12 -12.02
N PHE A 99 27.42 -27.85 -11.62
CA PHE A 99 26.19 -27.14 -11.29
C PHE A 99 25.83 -26.14 -12.40
N PHE A 100 24.73 -26.39 -13.09
CA PHE A 100 24.15 -25.48 -14.08
C PHE A 100 23.25 -24.48 -13.37
N VAL A 101 23.82 -23.32 -13.06
CA VAL A 101 23.15 -22.30 -12.26
C VAL A 101 22.32 -21.36 -13.12
N THR A 102 21.19 -20.92 -12.57
CA THR A 102 20.43 -19.82 -13.17
C THR A 102 21.00 -18.47 -12.73
N GLY A 103 20.99 -17.49 -13.62
CA GLY A 103 21.46 -16.14 -13.32
C GLY A 103 20.64 -15.46 -12.21
N ARG A 104 19.32 -15.68 -12.18
CA ARG A 104 18.42 -15.17 -11.12
C ARG A 104 18.83 -15.67 -9.73
N GLN A 105 19.12 -16.96 -9.58
CA GLN A 105 19.53 -17.52 -8.29
C GLN A 105 20.96 -17.12 -7.94
N THR A 106 21.86 -17.07 -8.93
CA THR A 106 23.24 -16.58 -8.76
C THR A 106 23.28 -15.16 -8.22
N ALA A 107 22.46 -14.25 -8.76
CA ALA A 107 22.40 -12.86 -8.31
C ALA A 107 21.81 -12.70 -6.90
N ARG A 108 20.94 -13.62 -6.47
CA ARG A 108 20.31 -13.60 -5.14
C ARG A 108 21.14 -14.29 -4.06
N HIS A 109 21.91 -15.29 -4.46
CA HIS A 109 22.70 -16.12 -3.55
C HIS A 109 24.17 -16.22 -4.00
N PRO A 110 24.87 -15.06 -4.17
CA PRO A 110 26.24 -15.05 -4.69
C PRO A 110 27.24 -15.80 -3.79
N ASP A 111 26.96 -15.88 -2.48
CA ASP A 111 27.78 -16.64 -1.53
C ASP A 111 27.81 -18.15 -1.85
N LEU A 112 26.67 -18.71 -2.31
CA LEU A 112 26.57 -20.15 -2.60
C LEU A 112 27.41 -20.53 -3.82
N VAL A 113 27.43 -19.69 -4.85
CA VAL A 113 28.29 -19.90 -6.03
C VAL A 113 29.76 -19.86 -5.63
N ARG A 114 30.16 -18.90 -4.78
CA ARG A 114 31.53 -18.83 -4.24
C ARG A 114 31.90 -20.07 -3.45
N ASP A 115 30.97 -20.61 -2.66
CA ASP A 115 31.22 -21.82 -1.89
C ASP A 115 31.34 -23.07 -2.78
N LEU A 116 30.50 -23.21 -3.81
CA LEU A 116 30.59 -24.31 -4.78
C LEU A 116 31.97 -24.34 -5.46
N ILE A 117 32.42 -23.17 -5.96
CA ILE A 117 33.73 -23.03 -6.60
C ILE A 117 34.86 -23.32 -5.61
N ARG A 118 34.77 -22.80 -4.37
CA ARG A 118 35.78 -23.07 -3.33
C ARG A 118 35.89 -24.54 -2.96
N SER A 119 34.79 -25.29 -3.09
CA SER A 119 34.72 -26.73 -2.80
C SER A 119 35.17 -27.60 -3.99
N GLY A 120 35.59 -26.98 -5.10
CA GLY A 120 36.13 -27.66 -6.28
C GLY A 120 35.07 -28.12 -7.28
N HIS A 121 33.83 -27.63 -7.18
CA HIS A 121 32.77 -27.92 -8.15
C HIS A 121 32.86 -27.03 -9.38
N GLU A 122 32.36 -27.54 -10.50
CA GLU A 122 32.27 -26.83 -11.77
C GLU A 122 30.94 -26.07 -11.88
N ILE A 123 30.94 -24.91 -12.53
CA ILE A 123 29.74 -24.11 -12.77
C ILE A 123 29.48 -24.01 -14.27
N GLY A 124 28.25 -24.32 -14.69
CA GLY A 124 27.71 -24.06 -16.01
C GLY A 124 26.57 -23.05 -15.97
N VAL A 125 26.22 -22.49 -17.12
CA VAL A 125 25.11 -21.54 -17.30
C VAL A 125 23.83 -22.27 -17.66
N HIS A 126 22.75 -21.97 -16.93
CA HIS A 126 21.40 -22.46 -17.20
C HIS A 126 20.41 -21.33 -17.49
N THR A 127 20.86 -20.29 -18.21
CA THR A 127 20.13 -19.05 -18.51
C THR A 127 19.79 -18.21 -17.27
N PHE A 128 19.24 -17.01 -17.45
CA PHE A 128 18.97 -16.10 -16.33
C PHE A 128 17.62 -16.42 -15.66
N SER A 129 16.58 -16.58 -16.47
CA SER A 129 15.18 -16.73 -16.05
C SER A 129 14.57 -18.11 -16.35
N HIS A 130 15.34 -19.05 -16.91
CA HIS A 130 14.92 -20.41 -17.27
C HIS A 130 13.82 -20.48 -18.36
N PRO A 131 13.89 -19.70 -19.48
CA PRO A 131 12.95 -19.83 -20.58
C PRO A 131 13.30 -21.01 -21.50
N ASP A 132 12.32 -21.52 -22.25
CA ASP A 132 12.61 -22.39 -23.40
C ASP A 132 13.26 -21.56 -24.51
N LEU A 133 14.56 -21.74 -24.73
CA LEU A 133 15.32 -20.95 -25.70
C LEU A 133 14.84 -21.14 -27.13
N ALA A 134 14.25 -22.29 -27.46
CA ALA A 134 13.73 -22.54 -28.81
C ALA A 134 12.46 -21.72 -29.13
N THR A 135 11.85 -21.06 -28.14
CA THR A 135 10.72 -20.14 -28.32
C THR A 135 11.15 -18.67 -28.35
N GLN A 136 12.44 -18.39 -28.15
CA GLN A 136 12.96 -17.03 -28.01
C GLN A 136 13.62 -16.53 -29.30
N SER A 137 13.74 -15.21 -29.44
CA SER A 137 14.60 -14.60 -30.46
C SER A 137 16.08 -14.69 -30.05
N GLU A 138 17.01 -14.66 -31.01
CA GLU A 138 18.45 -14.69 -30.73
C GLU A 138 18.87 -13.59 -29.74
N ASP A 139 18.39 -12.35 -29.93
CA ASP A 139 18.64 -11.25 -28.98
C ASP A 139 18.17 -11.55 -27.54
N ALA A 140 17.09 -12.34 -27.38
CA ALA A 140 16.59 -12.71 -26.06
C ALA A 140 17.45 -13.81 -25.45
N VAL A 141 17.90 -14.78 -26.25
CA VAL A 141 18.88 -15.80 -25.85
C VAL A 141 20.19 -15.14 -25.40
N ASP A 142 20.69 -14.17 -26.16
CA ASP A 142 21.92 -13.44 -25.83
C ASP A 142 21.81 -12.69 -24.50
N ARG A 143 20.67 -12.04 -24.24
CA ARG A 143 20.41 -11.36 -22.97
C ARG A 143 20.37 -12.34 -21.79
N GLU A 144 19.71 -13.48 -21.95
CA GLU A 144 19.63 -14.52 -20.91
C GLU A 144 21.03 -15.04 -20.53
N LEU A 145 21.89 -15.26 -21.52
CA LEU A 145 23.27 -15.67 -21.29
C LEU A 145 24.09 -14.53 -20.68
N ALA A 146 24.03 -13.32 -21.24
CA ALA A 146 24.79 -12.15 -20.79
C ALA A 146 24.46 -11.77 -19.34
N PHE A 147 23.18 -11.79 -18.93
CA PHE A 147 22.81 -11.52 -17.54
C PHE A 147 23.28 -12.62 -16.59
N THR A 148 23.33 -13.87 -17.03
CA THR A 148 23.87 -14.95 -16.21
C THR A 148 25.38 -14.82 -16.04
N GLN A 149 26.11 -14.47 -17.11
CA GLN A 149 27.54 -14.18 -17.03
C GLN A 149 27.83 -12.98 -16.12
N LEU A 150 27.04 -11.90 -16.22
CA LEU A 150 27.17 -10.75 -15.31
C LEU A 150 26.91 -11.13 -13.85
N ALA A 151 25.93 -12.01 -13.59
CA ALA A 151 25.68 -12.53 -12.27
C ALA A 151 26.87 -13.35 -11.74
N LEU A 152 27.47 -14.23 -12.56
CA LEU A 152 28.66 -15.01 -12.20
C LEU A 152 29.90 -14.12 -11.96
N ALA A 153 30.12 -13.13 -12.82
CA ALA A 153 31.19 -12.15 -12.69
C ALA A 153 31.08 -11.37 -11.37
N GLY A 154 29.86 -10.96 -11.00
CA GLY A 154 29.60 -10.26 -9.74
C GLY A 154 29.67 -11.16 -8.52
N ALA A 155 29.17 -12.39 -8.62
CA ALA A 155 29.08 -13.33 -7.52
C ALA A 155 30.45 -13.88 -7.13
N ALA A 156 31.23 -14.35 -8.11
CA ALA A 156 32.46 -15.10 -7.89
C ALA A 156 33.66 -14.62 -8.72
N GLY A 157 33.50 -13.64 -9.61
CA GLY A 157 34.58 -13.16 -10.46
C GLY A 157 34.97 -14.15 -11.55
N VAL A 158 34.01 -14.92 -12.05
CA VAL A 158 34.20 -15.94 -13.09
C VAL A 158 33.20 -15.78 -14.22
N HIS A 159 33.56 -16.28 -15.40
CA HIS A 159 32.64 -16.61 -16.49
C HIS A 159 32.69 -18.12 -16.73
N SER A 160 31.65 -18.67 -17.38
CA SER A 160 31.63 -20.09 -17.75
C SER A 160 31.31 -20.26 -19.23
N SER A 161 32.14 -21.02 -19.94
CA SER A 161 31.90 -21.46 -21.32
C SER A 161 31.07 -22.74 -21.38
N LEU A 162 30.59 -23.24 -20.25
CA LEU A 162 29.74 -24.42 -20.17
C LEU A 162 28.28 -23.99 -20.06
N ALA A 163 27.39 -24.54 -20.90
CA ALA A 163 25.96 -24.22 -20.83
C ALA A 163 25.08 -25.46 -20.98
N ARG A 164 23.88 -25.39 -20.40
CA ARG A 164 22.80 -26.36 -20.60
C ARG A 164 21.53 -25.60 -20.93
N MET A 165 20.86 -25.99 -22.01
CA MET A 165 19.60 -25.37 -22.40
C MET A 165 18.45 -25.89 -21.53
N PRO A 166 17.59 -25.02 -20.98
CA PRO A 166 16.37 -25.44 -20.30
C PRO A 166 15.50 -26.36 -21.17
N TYR A 167 14.84 -27.34 -20.55
CA TYR A 167 13.89 -28.29 -21.16
C TYR A 167 14.45 -29.24 -22.24
N SER A 168 15.68 -29.05 -22.71
CA SER A 168 16.38 -29.91 -23.67
C SER A 168 17.57 -30.60 -23.03
N SER A 169 17.30 -31.50 -22.08
CA SER A 169 18.34 -32.13 -21.26
C SER A 169 19.08 -33.28 -21.95
N THR A 170 18.52 -33.89 -23.00
CA THR A 170 19.15 -35.00 -23.75
C THR A 170 19.39 -34.62 -25.20
N VAL A 171 20.41 -35.20 -25.83
CA VAL A 171 20.67 -35.00 -27.27
C VAL A 171 19.49 -35.47 -28.13
N GLY A 172 18.81 -36.54 -27.72
CA GLY A 172 17.62 -37.05 -28.41
C GLY A 172 16.42 -36.11 -28.35
N ALA A 173 16.38 -35.18 -27.39
CA ALA A 173 15.33 -34.16 -27.32
C ALA A 173 15.53 -33.01 -28.32
N LEU A 174 16.71 -32.89 -28.95
CA LEU A 174 16.97 -31.84 -29.93
C LEU A 174 16.12 -32.00 -31.20
N ASP A 175 15.62 -30.88 -31.68
CA ASP A 175 14.97 -30.71 -32.98
C ASP A 175 15.60 -29.54 -33.74
N GLY A 176 15.17 -29.28 -34.98
CA GLY A 176 15.72 -28.22 -35.82
C GLY A 176 15.80 -26.85 -35.14
N PRO A 177 14.72 -26.34 -34.50
CA PRO A 177 14.76 -25.09 -33.74
C PRO A 177 15.73 -25.11 -32.56
N SER A 178 15.76 -26.17 -31.77
CA SER A 178 16.70 -26.27 -30.63
C SER A 178 18.14 -26.42 -31.10
N TRP A 179 18.37 -27.01 -32.27
CA TRP A 179 19.68 -27.13 -32.90
C TRP A 179 20.20 -25.79 -33.43
N SER A 180 19.34 -24.92 -33.99
CA SER A 180 19.78 -23.57 -34.38
C SER A 180 20.23 -22.76 -33.17
N VAL A 181 19.54 -22.89 -32.03
CA VAL A 181 19.98 -22.29 -30.76
C VAL A 181 21.31 -22.90 -30.31
N ALA A 182 21.45 -24.24 -30.36
CA ALA A 182 22.69 -24.91 -29.99
C ALA A 182 23.89 -24.43 -30.84
N ARG A 183 23.69 -24.23 -32.14
CA ARG A 183 24.69 -23.66 -33.06
C ARG A 183 25.06 -22.23 -32.69
N HIS A 184 24.06 -21.38 -32.46
CA HIS A 184 24.27 -20.00 -32.03
C HIS A 184 25.09 -19.91 -30.74
N LEU A 185 24.77 -20.73 -29.73
CA LEU A 185 25.56 -20.82 -28.49
C LEU A 185 26.99 -21.32 -28.75
N GLY A 186 27.16 -22.30 -29.64
CA GLY A 186 28.47 -22.79 -30.04
C GLY A 186 29.34 -21.74 -30.73
N GLU A 187 28.75 -20.90 -31.58
CA GLU A 187 29.42 -19.78 -32.25
C GLU A 187 29.85 -18.68 -31.27
N GLN A 188 29.19 -18.58 -30.12
CA GLN A 188 29.59 -17.74 -28.99
C GLN A 188 30.62 -18.39 -28.06
N GLY A 189 31.08 -19.61 -28.38
CA GLY A 189 32.10 -20.32 -27.61
C GLY A 189 31.57 -21.13 -26.43
N TYR A 190 30.26 -21.42 -26.37
CA TYR A 190 29.72 -22.33 -25.37
C TYR A 190 29.86 -23.80 -25.78
N VAL A 191 30.26 -24.62 -24.82
CA VAL A 191 30.15 -26.09 -24.86
C VAL A 191 28.83 -26.47 -24.22
N LEU A 192 28.01 -27.24 -24.93
CA LEU A 192 26.68 -27.64 -24.49
C LEU A 192 26.73 -29.00 -23.81
N ALA A 193 26.20 -29.08 -22.59
CA ALA A 193 26.11 -30.33 -21.85
C ALA A 193 24.67 -30.83 -21.77
N PHE A 194 24.43 -31.95 -22.45
CA PHE A 194 23.26 -32.79 -22.29
C PHE A 194 23.60 -33.96 -21.35
N VAL A 195 22.64 -34.86 -21.13
CA VAL A 195 22.79 -36.03 -20.26
C VAL A 195 22.50 -37.34 -20.98
N ASP A 196 23.09 -38.41 -20.46
CA ASP A 196 22.75 -39.78 -20.84
C ASP A 196 21.52 -40.26 -20.05
N GLN A 197 21.39 -39.88 -18.77
CA GLN A 197 20.32 -40.33 -17.88
C GLN A 197 19.72 -39.17 -17.08
N ASP A 198 18.39 -39.06 -17.12
CA ASP A 198 17.60 -38.15 -16.28
C ASP A 198 16.95 -38.92 -15.13
N THR A 199 17.31 -38.55 -13.90
CA THR A 199 16.77 -39.18 -12.69
C THR A 199 15.32 -38.81 -12.40
N ARG A 200 14.81 -37.75 -13.04
CA ARG A 200 13.49 -37.15 -12.78
C ARG A 200 13.27 -36.82 -11.31
N ASP A 201 14.33 -36.51 -10.57
CA ASP A 201 14.29 -36.23 -9.14
C ASP A 201 13.39 -35.02 -8.79
N TRP A 202 13.25 -34.08 -9.72
CA TRP A 202 12.28 -32.97 -9.65
C TRP A 202 10.85 -33.45 -9.39
N SER A 203 10.45 -34.61 -9.95
CA SER A 203 9.12 -35.23 -9.77
C SER A 203 8.94 -35.93 -8.41
N ARG A 204 10.01 -36.07 -7.63
CA ARG A 204 10.08 -36.70 -6.29
C ARG A 204 9.64 -38.19 -6.26
N PRO A 205 10.23 -39.07 -7.09
CA PRO A 205 9.82 -40.48 -7.20
C PRO A 205 10.29 -41.37 -6.03
N GLY A 206 11.11 -40.84 -5.12
CA GLY A 206 11.72 -41.54 -3.99
C GLY A 206 13.24 -41.67 -4.12
N ALA A 207 13.97 -41.60 -2.99
CA ALA A 207 15.43 -41.60 -2.98
C ALA A 207 16.06 -42.84 -3.65
N ARG A 208 15.46 -44.02 -3.45
CA ARG A 208 15.92 -45.26 -4.10
C ARG A 208 15.73 -45.21 -5.61
N ALA A 209 14.57 -44.76 -6.08
CA ALA A 209 14.28 -44.64 -7.51
C ALA A 209 15.24 -43.64 -8.19
N ILE A 210 15.56 -42.52 -7.52
CA ILE A 210 16.55 -41.55 -7.99
C ILE A 210 17.93 -42.19 -8.09
N ALA A 211 18.38 -42.91 -7.04
CA ALA A 211 19.68 -43.57 -7.05
C ALA A 211 19.77 -44.67 -8.13
N ASP A 212 18.72 -45.45 -8.30
CA ASP A 212 18.67 -46.50 -9.31
C ASP A 212 18.66 -45.89 -10.73
N ALA A 213 17.91 -44.82 -10.98
CA ALA A 213 17.92 -44.08 -12.24
C ALA A 213 19.23 -43.32 -12.52
N ALA A 214 20.01 -42.99 -11.49
CA ALA A 214 21.32 -42.38 -11.62
C ALA A 214 22.45 -43.40 -11.86
N THR A 215 22.16 -44.70 -11.74
CA THR A 215 23.15 -45.76 -11.93
C THR A 215 23.30 -46.06 -13.42
N PRO A 216 24.51 -46.17 -13.99
CA PRO A 216 24.72 -46.49 -15.40
C PRO A 216 23.91 -47.73 -15.85
N GLU A 217 23.01 -47.58 -16.84
CA GLU A 217 22.19 -48.69 -17.36
C GLU A 217 23.04 -49.86 -17.86
N THR A 218 24.20 -49.53 -18.45
CA THR A 218 25.19 -50.51 -18.90
C THR A 218 26.39 -50.49 -17.93
N PRO A 219 26.70 -51.60 -17.25
CA PRO A 219 27.86 -51.69 -16.35
C PRO A 219 29.16 -51.28 -17.05
N GLY A 220 29.97 -50.46 -16.38
CA GLY A 220 31.23 -49.94 -16.90
C GLY A 220 31.11 -48.86 -17.98
N ARG A 221 29.91 -48.52 -18.47
CA ARG A 221 29.73 -47.39 -19.40
C ARG A 221 29.84 -46.06 -18.66
N GLY A 222 30.53 -45.08 -19.26
CA GLY A 222 30.55 -43.72 -18.75
C GLY A 222 29.18 -43.06 -18.88
N THR A 223 28.77 -42.23 -17.92
CA THR A 223 27.43 -41.63 -17.89
C THR A 223 27.45 -40.23 -17.31
N ILE A 224 26.78 -39.29 -17.98
CA ILE A 224 26.42 -37.98 -17.43
C ILE A 224 24.98 -38.03 -16.90
N VAL A 225 24.79 -37.72 -15.62
CA VAL A 225 23.53 -37.85 -14.90
C VAL A 225 22.95 -36.47 -14.57
N LEU A 226 21.66 -36.26 -14.84
CA LEU A 226 20.90 -35.07 -14.43
C LEU A 226 20.22 -35.27 -13.07
N LEU A 227 20.48 -34.34 -12.14
CA LEU A 227 19.76 -34.11 -10.90
C LEU A 227 19.43 -32.62 -10.77
N HIS A 228 18.66 -32.24 -9.75
CA HIS A 228 18.32 -30.83 -9.49
C HIS A 228 18.72 -30.44 -8.06
N ASP A 229 19.28 -29.25 -7.91
CA ASP A 229 19.58 -28.66 -6.60
C ASP A 229 18.63 -27.52 -6.21
N SER A 230 17.57 -27.29 -7.00
CA SER A 230 16.51 -26.32 -6.75
C SER A 230 15.14 -26.86 -7.23
N GLY A 231 14.14 -26.01 -7.46
CA GLY A 231 12.83 -26.44 -7.98
C GLY A 231 11.95 -27.18 -6.97
N GLY A 232 11.98 -26.77 -5.70
CA GLY A 232 11.16 -27.34 -4.61
C GLY A 232 11.95 -28.26 -3.67
N ASP A 233 11.26 -29.15 -2.95
CA ASP A 233 11.88 -30.03 -1.95
C ASP A 233 12.80 -31.09 -2.61
N ARG A 234 14.12 -30.98 -2.36
CA ARG A 234 15.18 -31.91 -2.85
C ARG A 234 15.67 -32.90 -1.79
N SER A 235 14.91 -33.16 -0.72
CA SER A 235 15.29 -34.10 0.35
C SER A 235 15.50 -35.54 -0.14
N GLN A 236 14.82 -35.95 -1.22
CA GLN A 236 15.01 -37.26 -1.83
C GLN A 236 16.31 -37.34 -2.63
N THR A 237 16.66 -36.27 -3.37
CA THR A 237 17.93 -36.14 -4.10
C THR A 237 19.12 -36.24 -3.15
N VAL A 238 19.09 -35.52 -2.02
CA VAL A 238 20.14 -35.59 -1.00
C VAL A 238 20.32 -37.03 -0.47
N ARG A 239 19.23 -37.70 -0.09
CA ARG A 239 19.27 -39.09 0.39
C ARG A 239 19.72 -40.09 -0.69
N ALA A 240 19.36 -39.83 -1.95
CA ALA A 240 19.82 -40.64 -3.07
C ALA A 240 21.34 -40.54 -3.21
N LEU A 241 21.91 -39.34 -3.19
CA LEU A 241 23.36 -39.14 -3.27
C LEU A 241 24.12 -39.80 -2.12
N GLU A 242 23.58 -39.76 -0.89
CA GLU A 242 24.17 -40.41 0.28
C GLU A 242 24.33 -41.93 0.14
N THR A 243 23.51 -42.56 -0.70
CA THR A 243 23.56 -44.01 -0.95
C THR A 243 24.21 -44.37 -2.29
N LEU A 244 23.92 -43.59 -3.33
CA LEU A 244 24.42 -43.76 -4.69
C LEU A 244 25.93 -43.62 -4.78
N VAL A 245 26.50 -42.56 -4.20
CA VAL A 245 27.92 -42.24 -4.37
C VAL A 245 28.81 -43.34 -3.76
N PRO A 246 28.59 -43.79 -2.51
CA PRO A 246 29.34 -44.92 -1.95
C PRO A 246 29.16 -46.21 -2.76
N ARG A 247 27.95 -46.51 -3.24
CA ARG A 247 27.66 -47.71 -4.05
C ARG A 247 28.47 -47.71 -5.34
N LEU A 248 28.40 -46.63 -6.12
CA LEU A 248 29.13 -46.52 -7.38
C LEU A 248 30.65 -46.56 -7.18
N LYS A 249 31.17 -45.98 -6.09
CA LYS A 249 32.60 -46.12 -5.75
C LYS A 249 32.98 -47.57 -5.44
N ALA A 250 32.14 -48.29 -4.70
CA ALA A 250 32.36 -49.71 -4.42
C ALA A 250 32.32 -50.56 -5.71
N ASP A 251 31.48 -50.17 -6.67
CA ASP A 251 31.38 -50.79 -7.99
C ASP A 251 32.51 -50.36 -8.95
N GLY A 252 33.48 -49.55 -8.49
CA GLY A 252 34.68 -49.18 -9.23
C GLY A 252 34.55 -47.94 -10.13
N TYR A 253 33.45 -47.19 -10.04
CA TYR A 253 33.28 -45.97 -10.82
C TYR A 253 34.10 -44.80 -10.26
N ARG A 254 34.64 -43.98 -11.17
CA ARG A 254 35.27 -42.69 -10.87
C ARG A 254 34.28 -41.56 -11.12
N PHE A 255 34.46 -40.47 -10.41
CA PHE A 255 33.66 -39.25 -10.59
C PHE A 255 34.50 -38.15 -11.22
N SER A 256 33.89 -37.35 -12.08
CA SER A 256 34.56 -36.36 -12.93
C SER A 256 33.60 -35.19 -13.23
N THR A 257 34.09 -34.15 -13.90
CA THR A 257 33.34 -32.96 -14.33
C THR A 257 33.11 -32.97 -15.84
N VAL A 258 32.33 -32.02 -16.37
CA VAL A 258 32.14 -31.91 -17.83
C VAL A 258 33.39 -31.39 -18.52
N ALA A 259 34.14 -30.46 -17.90
CA ALA A 259 35.45 -30.02 -18.39
C ALA A 259 36.42 -31.19 -18.63
N GLU A 260 36.52 -32.12 -17.69
CA GLU A 260 37.39 -33.29 -17.81
C GLU A 260 36.94 -34.23 -18.94
N VAL A 261 35.63 -34.35 -19.19
CA VAL A 261 35.09 -35.13 -20.32
C VAL A 261 35.50 -34.55 -21.68
N VAL A 262 35.60 -33.23 -21.81
CA VAL A 262 36.07 -32.57 -23.04
C VAL A 262 37.59 -32.39 -23.08
N GLY A 263 38.31 -32.83 -22.05
CA GLY A 263 39.77 -32.84 -22.00
C GLY A 263 40.41 -31.50 -21.63
N VAL A 264 39.70 -30.62 -20.93
CA VAL A 264 40.23 -29.36 -20.40
C VAL A 264 40.21 -29.34 -18.88
N GLU A 265 41.08 -28.54 -18.26
CA GLU A 265 41.15 -28.45 -16.80
C GLU A 265 39.89 -27.80 -16.20
N ARG A 266 39.41 -26.72 -16.81
CA ARG A 266 38.19 -26.00 -16.42
C ARG A 266 37.56 -25.31 -17.62
N LEU A 267 36.23 -25.28 -17.67
CA LEU A 267 35.45 -24.43 -18.58
C LEU A 267 35.04 -23.09 -17.93
N MET A 268 35.55 -22.83 -16.71
CA MET A 268 35.42 -21.54 -16.03
C MET A 268 36.70 -20.72 -16.18
N GLY A 269 36.55 -19.44 -16.53
CA GLY A 269 37.64 -18.48 -16.61
C GLY A 269 37.47 -17.33 -15.63
N GLY A 270 38.58 -16.68 -15.26
CA GLY A 270 38.53 -15.44 -14.50
C GLY A 270 38.04 -14.28 -15.37
N VAL A 271 37.38 -13.31 -14.76
CA VAL A 271 36.95 -12.06 -15.43
C VAL A 271 37.90 -10.93 -15.09
N ASP A 272 37.93 -9.90 -15.95
CA ASP A 272 38.73 -8.71 -15.67
C ASP A 272 38.12 -7.83 -14.55
N THR A 273 38.86 -6.82 -14.13
CA THR A 273 38.42 -5.90 -13.06
C THR A 273 37.14 -5.14 -13.44
N ALA A 274 36.98 -4.73 -14.70
CA ALA A 274 35.83 -3.95 -15.15
C ALA A 274 34.56 -4.80 -15.22
N GLU A 275 34.66 -6.03 -15.72
CA GLU A 275 33.60 -7.04 -15.75
C GLU A 275 33.16 -7.40 -14.33
N ARG A 276 34.12 -7.62 -13.43
CA ARG A 276 33.82 -7.87 -12.01
C ARG A 276 33.05 -6.71 -11.36
N TRP A 277 33.45 -5.47 -11.64
CA TRP A 277 32.73 -4.29 -11.15
C TRP A 277 31.32 -4.18 -11.71
N ARG A 278 31.14 -4.39 -13.03
CA ARG A 278 29.81 -4.38 -13.67
C ARG A 278 28.91 -5.46 -13.06
N GLY A 279 29.42 -6.67 -12.91
CA GLY A 279 28.71 -7.77 -12.25
C GLY A 279 28.37 -7.46 -10.79
N TRP A 280 29.30 -6.88 -10.03
CA TRP A 280 29.05 -6.50 -8.64
C TRP A 280 27.94 -5.45 -8.51
N VAL A 281 27.93 -4.42 -9.36
CA VAL A 281 26.84 -3.43 -9.41
C VAL A 281 25.51 -4.11 -9.73
N PHE A 282 25.50 -5.02 -10.70
CA PHE A 282 24.30 -5.76 -11.09
C PHE A 282 23.76 -6.63 -9.94
N VAL A 283 24.59 -7.49 -9.34
CA VAL A 283 24.23 -8.36 -8.20
C VAL A 283 23.74 -7.53 -7.01
N THR A 284 24.44 -6.43 -6.71
CA THR A 284 24.04 -5.51 -5.63
C THR A 284 22.69 -4.87 -5.92
N ALA A 285 22.43 -4.43 -7.15
CA ALA A 285 21.15 -3.84 -7.54
C ALA A 285 19.99 -4.83 -7.37
N VAL A 286 20.16 -6.09 -7.79
CA VAL A 286 19.15 -7.17 -7.62
C VAL A 286 18.93 -7.50 -6.14
N THR A 287 20.01 -7.57 -5.35
CA THR A 287 19.90 -7.87 -3.92
C THR A 287 19.18 -6.75 -3.16
N VAL A 288 19.56 -5.50 -3.43
CA VAL A 288 18.93 -4.30 -2.86
C VAL A 288 17.46 -4.22 -3.30
N SER A 289 17.15 -4.54 -4.56
CA SER A 289 15.77 -4.51 -5.04
C SER A 289 14.90 -5.52 -4.31
N GLY A 290 15.31 -6.78 -4.24
CA GLY A 290 14.53 -7.84 -3.60
C GLY A 290 14.31 -7.59 -2.11
N THR A 291 15.34 -7.11 -1.42
CA THR A 291 15.24 -6.71 -0.01
C THR A 291 14.27 -5.56 0.16
N THR A 292 14.36 -4.53 -0.68
CA THR A 292 13.48 -3.35 -0.61
C THR A 292 12.03 -3.73 -0.87
N VAL A 293 11.73 -4.52 -1.91
CA VAL A 293 10.36 -4.98 -2.19
C VAL A 293 9.81 -5.80 -1.04
N SER A 294 10.62 -6.66 -0.43
CA SER A 294 10.22 -7.47 0.74
C SER A 294 9.89 -6.58 1.96
N VAL A 295 10.72 -5.59 2.25
CA VAL A 295 10.49 -4.62 3.33
C VAL A 295 9.23 -3.78 3.07
N LEU A 296 9.03 -3.29 1.84
CA LEU A 296 7.83 -2.55 1.46
C LEU A 296 6.56 -3.41 1.58
N GLY A 297 6.65 -4.68 1.18
CA GLY A 297 5.57 -5.66 1.35
C GLY A 297 5.23 -5.90 2.82
N ALA A 298 6.23 -6.12 3.68
CA ALA A 298 6.03 -6.28 5.12
C ALA A 298 5.43 -5.02 5.77
N LEU A 299 5.92 -3.83 5.39
CA LEU A 299 5.36 -2.55 5.85
C LEU A 299 3.89 -2.42 5.45
N LEU A 300 3.52 -2.79 4.22
CA LEU A 300 2.12 -2.77 3.78
C LEU A 300 1.25 -3.74 4.56
N LEU A 301 1.75 -4.94 4.91
CA LEU A 301 1.01 -5.88 5.75
C LEU A 301 0.74 -5.29 7.14
N VAL A 302 1.73 -4.62 7.74
CA VAL A 302 1.56 -3.93 9.02
C VAL A 302 0.53 -2.80 8.91
N VAL A 303 0.67 -1.92 7.91
CA VAL A 303 -0.27 -0.80 7.69
C VAL A 303 -1.67 -1.31 7.38
N GLY A 304 -1.81 -2.31 6.53
CA GLY A 304 -3.08 -2.95 6.20
C GLY A 304 -3.73 -3.58 7.43
N GLY A 305 -2.94 -4.28 8.26
CA GLY A 305 -3.40 -4.83 9.53
C GLY A 305 -3.89 -3.74 10.50
N LEU A 306 -3.15 -2.64 10.63
CA LEU A 306 -3.55 -1.49 11.46
C LEU A 306 -4.85 -0.84 10.97
N VAL A 307 -5.01 -0.65 9.66
CA VAL A 307 -6.23 -0.09 9.07
C VAL A 307 -7.43 -1.02 9.27
N LEU A 308 -7.24 -2.34 9.10
CA LEU A 308 -8.30 -3.32 9.32
C LEU A 308 -8.69 -3.39 10.80
N ALA A 309 -7.72 -3.44 11.72
CA ALA A 309 -7.94 -3.39 13.15
C ALA A 309 -8.70 -2.12 13.55
N ARG A 310 -8.31 -0.97 12.99
CA ARG A 310 -9.06 0.28 13.15
C ARG A 310 -10.49 0.15 12.65
N CYS A 311 -10.77 -0.37 11.43
CA CYS A 311 -12.17 -0.47 10.99
C CYS A 311 -12.98 -1.35 11.94
N VAL A 312 -12.44 -2.49 12.40
CA VAL A 312 -13.14 -3.37 13.35
C VAL A 312 -13.44 -2.65 14.67
N VAL A 313 -12.45 -2.01 15.28
CA VAL A 313 -12.62 -1.27 16.54
C VAL A 313 -13.61 -0.11 16.37
N MET A 314 -13.46 0.66 15.30
CA MET A 314 -14.32 1.80 15.00
C MET A 314 -15.78 1.36 14.79
N LEU A 315 -16.03 0.30 14.02
CA LEU A 315 -17.38 -0.24 13.82
C LEU A 315 -18.00 -0.73 15.13
N GLY A 316 -17.22 -1.43 15.96
CA GLY A 316 -17.65 -1.89 17.28
C GLY A 316 -18.01 -0.74 18.22
N LEU A 317 -17.17 0.29 18.29
CA LEU A 317 -17.41 1.47 19.11
C LEU A 317 -18.59 2.29 18.58
N ALA A 318 -18.69 2.50 17.27
CA ALA A 318 -19.84 3.17 16.67
C ALA A 318 -21.16 2.40 16.93
N HIS A 319 -21.14 1.07 16.89
CA HIS A 319 -22.29 0.24 17.25
C HIS A 319 -22.68 0.43 18.72
N ARG A 320 -21.70 0.41 19.63
CA ARG A 320 -21.92 0.67 21.06
C ARG A 320 -22.50 2.05 21.29
N HIS A 321 -21.98 3.08 20.61
CA HIS A 321 -22.45 4.46 20.67
C HIS A 321 -23.93 4.53 20.28
N ALA A 322 -24.30 3.98 19.13
CA ALA A 322 -25.68 3.94 18.65
C ALA A 322 -26.62 3.16 19.60
N ARG A 323 -26.15 2.09 20.27
CA ARG A 323 -26.93 1.38 21.29
C ARG A 323 -27.15 2.25 22.53
N VAL A 324 -26.11 2.93 23.02
CA VAL A 324 -26.21 3.81 24.19
C VAL A 324 -27.12 5.01 23.91
N ALA A 325 -26.97 5.65 22.75
CA ALA A 325 -27.81 6.77 22.32
C ALA A 325 -29.31 6.38 22.28
N ARG A 326 -29.64 5.24 21.66
CA ARG A 326 -31.02 4.71 21.65
C ARG A 326 -31.56 4.39 23.03
N ARG A 327 -30.73 3.80 23.91
CA ARG A 327 -31.14 3.50 25.30
C ARG A 327 -31.47 4.79 26.06
N ARG A 328 -30.63 5.82 25.95
CA ARG A 328 -30.86 7.12 26.59
C ARG A 328 -32.14 7.80 26.10
N GLN A 329 -32.41 7.74 24.79
CA GLN A 329 -33.66 8.25 24.22
C GLN A 329 -34.88 7.49 24.76
N TRP A 330 -34.80 6.16 24.88
CA TRP A 330 -35.89 5.33 25.40
C TRP A 330 -36.15 5.54 26.88
N SER A 331 -35.10 5.66 27.70
CA SER A 331 -35.22 5.79 29.15
C SER A 331 -35.53 7.21 29.63
N GLY A 332 -35.43 8.22 28.77
CA GLY A 332 -35.59 9.64 29.15
C GLY A 332 -34.54 10.12 30.17
N SER A 333 -33.53 9.30 30.49
CA SER A 333 -32.57 9.53 31.57
C SER A 333 -31.38 10.33 31.05
N GLY A 334 -31.55 11.65 30.96
CA GLY A 334 -30.43 12.59 30.85
C GLY A 334 -29.76 12.81 32.22
N PRO A 335 -28.48 13.22 32.27
CA PRO A 335 -27.74 13.45 33.51
C PRO A 335 -28.20 14.68 34.31
N GLY A 336 -29.17 15.46 33.82
CA GLY A 336 -29.65 16.67 34.46
C GLY A 336 -30.97 17.17 33.89
N PRO A 337 -31.54 18.25 34.47
CA PRO A 337 -32.76 18.85 33.97
C PRO A 337 -32.59 19.36 32.52
N PRO A 338 -33.66 19.41 31.70
CA PRO A 338 -33.59 19.90 30.34
C PRO A 338 -33.05 21.33 30.28
N VAL A 339 -32.13 21.59 29.35
CA VAL A 339 -31.62 22.95 29.10
C VAL A 339 -32.71 23.76 28.38
N VAL A 340 -33.49 24.51 29.16
CA VAL A 340 -34.61 25.33 28.68
C VAL A 340 -34.25 26.80 28.44
N GLY A 341 -33.06 27.23 28.88
CA GLY A 341 -32.63 28.63 28.76
C GLY A 341 -32.44 29.09 27.30
N PRO A 342 -32.59 30.39 27.00
CA PRO A 342 -32.34 30.96 25.69
C PRO A 342 -30.86 30.83 25.27
N VAL A 343 -30.59 30.88 23.96
CA VAL A 343 -29.28 30.60 23.34
C VAL A 343 -28.94 31.66 22.31
N SER A 344 -27.67 32.06 22.28
CA SER A 344 -27.13 32.95 21.25
C SER A 344 -26.51 32.13 20.13
N VAL A 345 -26.73 32.52 18.88
CA VAL A 345 -26.11 31.95 17.69
C VAL A 345 -25.22 33.01 17.07
N VAL A 346 -23.94 32.72 16.91
CA VAL A 346 -22.96 33.59 16.28
C VAL A 346 -22.70 33.13 14.85
N VAL A 347 -22.86 34.04 13.89
CA VAL A 347 -22.67 33.80 12.46
C VAL A 347 -21.56 34.72 11.94
N PRO A 348 -20.30 34.26 11.81
CA PRO A 348 -19.27 35.04 11.14
C PRO A 348 -19.52 35.03 9.63
N ALA A 349 -19.46 36.19 9.00
CA ALA A 349 -19.69 36.36 7.57
C ALA A 349 -18.58 37.20 6.93
N TYR A 350 -18.10 36.75 5.77
CA TYR A 350 -17.15 37.49 4.93
C TYR A 350 -17.33 37.05 3.48
N ASP A 351 -17.82 37.95 2.62
CA ASP A 351 -18.14 37.68 1.21
C ASP A 351 -19.18 36.54 1.02
N GLU A 352 -20.30 36.59 1.77
CA GLU A 352 -21.31 35.52 1.86
C GLU A 352 -22.73 35.98 1.50
N VAL A 353 -22.87 37.04 0.68
CA VAL A 353 -24.17 37.68 0.35
C VAL A 353 -25.23 36.70 -0.19
N VAL A 354 -24.78 35.66 -0.91
CA VAL A 354 -25.65 34.64 -1.52
C VAL A 354 -26.20 33.66 -0.47
N CYS A 355 -25.43 33.38 0.57
CA CYS A 355 -25.71 32.30 1.53
C CYS A 355 -26.46 32.80 2.77
N VAL A 356 -26.04 33.96 3.29
CA VAL A 356 -26.52 34.53 4.57
C VAL A 356 -28.05 34.58 4.67
N PRO A 357 -28.82 35.02 3.66
CA PRO A 357 -30.27 35.06 3.76
C PRO A 357 -30.94 33.71 4.04
N ARG A 358 -30.38 32.62 3.51
CA ARG A 358 -30.93 31.28 3.73
C ARG A 358 -30.57 30.77 5.13
N THR A 359 -29.34 31.01 5.54
CA THR A 359 -28.81 30.68 6.86
C THR A 359 -29.63 31.34 7.96
N LEU A 360 -29.84 32.66 7.90
CA LEU A 360 -30.59 33.40 8.92
C LEU A 360 -32.06 32.96 9.01
N ARG A 361 -32.73 32.73 7.88
CA ARG A 361 -34.10 32.19 7.89
C ARG A 361 -34.18 30.82 8.56
N SER A 362 -33.16 29.97 8.39
CA SER A 362 -33.13 28.65 9.04
C SER A 362 -32.96 28.74 10.55
N LEU A 363 -32.19 29.72 11.04
CA LEU A 363 -32.00 29.95 12.47
C LEU A 363 -33.27 30.45 13.14
N VAL A 364 -33.97 31.41 12.52
CA VAL A 364 -35.24 31.94 13.03
C VAL A 364 -36.36 30.87 12.99
N ALA A 365 -36.29 29.92 12.06
CA ALA A 365 -37.20 28.78 11.97
C ALA A 365 -36.87 27.62 12.95
N SER A 366 -35.91 27.80 13.86
CA SER A 366 -35.59 26.80 14.88
C SER A 366 -36.78 26.49 15.77
N ASP A 367 -36.87 25.26 16.28
CA ASP A 367 -37.94 24.81 17.19
C ASP A 367 -37.88 25.42 18.60
N ARG A 368 -37.00 26.40 18.80
CA ARG A 368 -36.79 27.15 20.03
C ARG A 368 -36.32 28.58 19.72
N PRO A 369 -36.65 29.56 20.58
CA PRO A 369 -36.16 30.93 20.42
C PRO A 369 -34.64 31.01 20.48
N VAL A 370 -34.05 31.79 19.58
CA VAL A 370 -32.61 32.06 19.51
C VAL A 370 -32.36 33.56 19.33
N GLU A 371 -31.34 34.06 20.00
CA GLU A 371 -30.71 35.33 19.67
C GLU A 371 -29.68 35.06 18.57
N VAL A 372 -29.65 35.84 17.50
CA VAL A 372 -28.68 35.68 16.41
C VAL A 372 -27.81 36.92 16.32
N VAL A 373 -26.50 36.74 16.43
CA VAL A 373 -25.48 37.78 16.27
C VAL A 373 -24.69 37.48 15.01
N VAL A 374 -24.96 38.23 13.94
CA VAL A 374 -24.21 38.17 12.69
C VAL A 374 -23.02 39.10 12.82
N VAL A 375 -21.82 38.60 12.58
CA VAL A 375 -20.59 39.40 12.60
C VAL A 375 -20.03 39.47 11.19
N ASP A 376 -20.21 40.60 10.54
CA ASP A 376 -19.63 40.89 9.23
C ASP A 376 -18.18 41.33 9.40
N ASP A 377 -17.23 40.51 8.94
CA ASP A 377 -15.78 40.72 9.05
C ASP A 377 -15.26 41.59 7.89
N GLY A 378 -15.99 42.66 7.57
CA GLY A 378 -15.58 43.67 6.60
C GLY A 378 -15.82 43.26 5.16
N SER A 379 -17.00 42.70 4.85
CA SER A 379 -17.35 42.25 3.50
C SER A 379 -17.52 43.43 2.52
N ASP A 380 -17.13 43.21 1.27
CA ASP A 380 -17.25 44.18 0.18
C ASP A 380 -18.38 43.85 -0.83
N ASP A 381 -19.06 42.71 -0.66
CA ASP A 381 -20.11 42.20 -1.54
C ASP A 381 -21.55 42.54 -1.12
N GLY A 382 -21.73 43.37 -0.09
CA GLY A 382 -23.04 43.72 0.47
C GLY A 382 -23.62 42.68 1.44
N THR A 383 -22.81 41.75 1.97
CA THR A 383 -23.26 40.74 2.94
C THR A 383 -23.99 41.33 4.15
N ALA A 384 -23.44 42.37 4.78
CA ALA A 384 -24.07 43.02 5.93
C ALA A 384 -25.43 43.64 5.57
N ASP A 385 -25.50 44.34 4.44
CA ASP A 385 -26.74 44.97 3.96
C ASP A 385 -27.82 43.92 3.69
N ALA A 386 -27.43 42.77 3.10
CA ALA A 386 -28.34 41.65 2.86
C ALA A 386 -28.84 40.99 4.15
N ALA A 387 -28.04 40.95 5.21
CA ALA A 387 -28.46 40.45 6.51
C ALA A 387 -29.45 41.40 7.20
N GLU A 388 -29.15 42.70 7.19
CA GLU A 388 -29.98 43.76 7.79
C GLU A 388 -31.33 43.90 7.07
N ALA A 389 -31.33 43.84 5.73
CA ALA A 389 -32.53 43.98 4.90
C ALA A 389 -33.60 42.91 5.15
N LEU A 390 -33.26 41.78 5.79
CA LEU A 390 -34.23 40.73 6.10
C LEU A 390 -35.19 41.12 7.24
N GLY A 391 -34.81 42.08 8.10
CA GLY A 391 -35.66 42.56 9.20
C GLY A 391 -36.14 41.45 10.14
N LEU A 392 -35.35 40.39 10.31
CA LEU A 392 -35.75 39.20 11.07
C LEU A 392 -35.71 39.48 12.59
N PRO A 393 -36.72 39.04 13.35
CA PRO A 393 -36.74 39.25 14.80
C PRO A 393 -35.61 38.46 15.48
N GLY A 394 -34.97 39.09 16.47
CA GLY A 394 -33.89 38.48 17.24
C GLY A 394 -32.54 38.40 16.50
N VAL A 395 -32.41 39.02 15.32
CA VAL A 395 -31.15 39.09 14.55
C VAL A 395 -30.51 40.46 14.72
N THR A 396 -29.25 40.49 15.14
CA THR A 396 -28.41 41.70 15.23
C THR A 396 -27.20 41.55 14.32
N VAL A 397 -26.90 42.58 13.53
CA VAL A 397 -25.72 42.61 12.65
C VAL A 397 -24.66 43.53 13.25
N VAL A 398 -23.43 43.02 13.35
CA VAL A 398 -22.26 43.73 13.86
C VAL A 398 -21.23 43.80 12.75
N ARG A 399 -20.90 45.00 12.29
CA ARG A 399 -19.87 45.22 11.26
C ARG A 399 -18.52 45.47 11.93
N THR A 400 -17.48 44.75 11.50
CA THR A 400 -16.11 44.89 12.00
C THR A 400 -15.11 44.99 10.85
N PRO A 401 -13.96 45.66 11.02
CA PRO A 401 -12.86 45.56 10.04
C PRO A 401 -12.38 44.12 9.91
N ASN A 402 -11.96 43.70 8.70
CA ASN A 402 -11.50 42.34 8.44
C ASN A 402 -10.28 41.98 9.31
N ARG A 403 -10.49 41.08 10.26
CA ARG A 403 -9.47 40.56 11.18
C ARG A 403 -9.42 39.04 11.22
N GLY A 404 -10.19 38.38 10.36
CA GLY A 404 -10.27 36.94 10.22
C GLY A 404 -11.35 36.32 11.11
N LYS A 405 -11.77 35.11 10.70
CA LYS A 405 -12.88 34.36 11.30
C LYS A 405 -12.81 34.21 12.83
N ALA A 406 -11.63 33.92 13.39
CA ALA A 406 -11.47 33.79 14.84
C ALA A 406 -11.80 35.09 15.59
N ALA A 407 -11.39 36.25 15.05
CA ALA A 407 -11.68 37.55 15.63
C ALA A 407 -13.18 37.91 15.51
N ALA A 408 -13.80 37.60 14.38
CA ALA A 408 -15.23 37.76 14.18
C ALA A 408 -16.05 36.90 15.16
N LEU A 409 -15.70 35.62 15.31
CA LEU A 409 -16.32 34.71 16.28
C LEU A 409 -16.15 35.20 17.72
N ASN A 410 -14.95 35.64 18.11
CA ASN A 410 -14.72 36.21 19.44
C ASN A 410 -15.58 37.46 19.68
N THR A 411 -15.72 38.34 18.68
CA THR A 411 -16.59 39.51 18.77
C THR A 411 -18.05 39.11 19.00
N GLY A 412 -18.53 38.10 18.26
CA GLY A 412 -19.88 37.59 18.43
C GLY A 412 -20.12 36.95 19.80
N VAL A 413 -19.17 36.16 20.31
CA VAL A 413 -19.26 35.56 21.66
C VAL A 413 -19.29 36.64 22.75
N LEU A 414 -18.53 37.72 22.60
CA LEU A 414 -18.53 38.83 23.58
C LEU A 414 -19.82 39.67 23.52
N ARG A 415 -20.57 39.61 22.41
CA ARG A 415 -21.85 40.27 22.22
C ARG A 415 -23.05 39.37 22.55
N ALA A 416 -22.84 38.07 22.66
CA ALA A 416 -23.87 37.10 23.01
C ALA A 416 -24.42 37.36 24.42
N SER A 417 -25.74 37.31 24.57
CA SER A 417 -26.41 37.56 25.85
C SER A 417 -26.49 36.30 26.74
N HIS A 418 -26.19 35.12 26.19
CA HIS A 418 -26.45 33.83 26.85
C HIS A 418 -25.17 33.01 27.11
N GLU A 419 -25.21 32.18 28.15
CA GLU A 419 -24.09 31.33 28.57
C GLU A 419 -23.76 30.22 27.56
N ILE A 420 -24.74 29.79 26.76
CA ILE A 420 -24.52 28.82 25.68
C ILE A 420 -24.57 29.57 24.35
N VAL A 421 -23.48 29.44 23.59
CA VAL A 421 -23.32 30.03 22.27
C VAL A 421 -23.20 28.93 21.23
N VAL A 422 -23.99 29.01 20.17
CA VAL A 422 -23.85 28.18 18.98
C VAL A 422 -23.06 28.95 17.94
N MET A 423 -22.04 28.34 17.35
CA MET A 423 -21.28 28.88 16.23
C MET A 423 -21.66 28.10 14.98
N LEU A 424 -21.94 28.84 13.90
CA LEU A 424 -22.27 28.27 12.60
C LEU A 424 -21.63 29.10 11.48
N ASP A 425 -21.20 28.47 10.39
CA ASP A 425 -20.71 29.16 9.21
C ASP A 425 -21.86 29.81 8.41
N ALA A 426 -21.62 30.97 7.79
CA ALA A 426 -22.63 31.70 7.02
C ALA A 426 -23.22 30.94 5.81
N ASP A 427 -22.60 29.83 5.38
CA ASP A 427 -23.04 28.94 4.30
C ASP A 427 -23.86 27.73 4.76
N THR A 428 -24.19 27.66 6.05
CA THR A 428 -24.76 26.46 6.67
C THR A 428 -26.22 26.65 7.05
N VAL A 429 -27.05 25.65 6.74
CA VAL A 429 -28.49 25.65 7.00
C VAL A 429 -28.82 24.61 8.06
N PHE A 430 -29.43 25.04 9.16
CA PHE A 430 -29.86 24.14 10.24
C PHE A 430 -31.22 23.50 9.97
N GLU A 431 -31.39 22.27 10.42
CA GLU A 431 -32.74 21.70 10.59
C GLU A 431 -33.42 22.36 11.79
N PRO A 432 -34.77 22.45 11.83
CA PRO A 432 -35.48 23.12 12.92
C PRO A 432 -35.09 22.62 14.31
N SER A 433 -34.77 21.32 14.45
CA SER A 433 -34.40 20.71 15.74
C SER A 433 -32.92 20.84 16.13
N THR A 434 -32.07 21.42 15.27
CA THR A 434 -30.61 21.36 15.43
C THR A 434 -30.13 22.09 16.67
N VAL A 435 -30.62 23.32 16.90
CA VAL A 435 -30.22 24.12 18.07
C VAL A 435 -30.64 23.45 19.38
N ARG A 436 -31.84 22.86 19.45
CA ARG A 436 -32.29 22.12 20.63
C ARG A 436 -31.38 20.93 20.92
N ARG A 437 -31.10 20.10 19.90
CA ARG A 437 -30.26 18.91 20.05
C ARG A 437 -28.80 19.24 20.37
N LEU A 438 -28.28 20.39 19.90
CA LEU A 438 -26.93 20.85 20.24
C LEU A 438 -26.78 21.20 21.72
N VAL A 439 -27.84 21.68 22.38
CA VAL A 439 -27.73 22.11 23.78
C VAL A 439 -28.04 21.03 24.79
N GLU A 440 -28.74 19.97 24.40
CA GLU A 440 -29.11 18.85 25.27
C GLU A 440 -27.93 18.33 26.12
N PRO A 441 -26.69 18.17 25.60
CA PRO A 441 -25.56 17.68 26.40
C PRO A 441 -25.09 18.63 27.50
N PHE A 442 -25.40 19.93 27.45
CA PHE A 442 -25.00 20.90 28.48
C PHE A 442 -25.79 20.78 29.79
N ALA A 443 -26.79 19.87 29.85
CA ALA A 443 -27.39 19.45 31.10
C ALA A 443 -26.34 18.86 32.07
N ASP A 444 -25.25 18.32 31.53
CA ASP A 444 -24.05 17.98 32.29
C ASP A 444 -23.14 19.22 32.43
N PRO A 445 -22.85 19.68 33.66
CA PRO A 445 -22.00 20.85 33.88
C PRO A 445 -20.54 20.64 33.45
N ALA A 446 -20.07 19.40 33.29
CA ALA A 446 -18.71 19.12 32.82
C ALA A 446 -18.55 19.31 31.29
N VAL A 447 -19.66 19.42 30.56
CA VAL A 447 -19.64 19.62 29.10
C VAL A 447 -19.39 21.09 28.79
N GLY A 448 -18.27 21.33 28.10
CA GLY A 448 -17.85 22.65 27.62
C GLY A 448 -18.21 22.88 26.15
N ALA A 449 -18.32 21.81 25.35
CA ALA A 449 -18.71 21.91 23.95
C ALA A 449 -19.47 20.69 23.42
N THR A 450 -20.27 20.92 22.38
CA THR A 450 -21.01 19.89 21.65
C THR A 450 -20.80 20.04 20.15
N ALA A 451 -20.36 18.96 19.50
CA ALA A 451 -20.25 18.85 18.05
C ALA A 451 -21.55 18.32 17.44
N GLY A 452 -22.05 18.98 16.40
CA GLY A 452 -23.16 18.48 15.60
C GLY A 452 -22.72 17.64 14.41
N ASN A 453 -23.71 17.25 13.61
CA ASN A 453 -23.57 16.43 12.42
C ASN A 453 -23.64 17.29 11.14
N ALA A 454 -22.48 17.70 10.65
CA ALA A 454 -22.37 18.41 9.37
C ALA A 454 -22.61 17.45 8.19
N LYS A 455 -23.48 17.85 7.25
CA LYS A 455 -23.83 17.10 6.04
C LYS A 455 -23.65 17.95 4.80
N VAL A 456 -23.23 17.31 3.70
CA VAL A 456 -23.11 17.94 2.39
C VAL A 456 -24.49 18.23 1.81
N GLY A 457 -24.79 19.51 1.53
CA GLY A 457 -26.04 19.95 0.92
C GLY A 457 -26.04 19.93 -0.60
N ASN A 458 -24.90 20.16 -1.25
CA ASN A 458 -24.75 20.19 -2.70
C ASN A 458 -24.16 18.87 -3.22
N ARG A 459 -25.00 17.84 -3.29
CA ARG A 459 -24.59 16.46 -3.64
C ARG A 459 -24.57 16.19 -5.16
N ASP A 460 -24.77 17.22 -5.99
CA ASP A 460 -24.81 17.08 -7.44
C ASP A 460 -23.43 16.78 -8.02
N GLY A 461 -23.40 15.95 -9.07
CA GLY A 461 -22.16 15.53 -9.72
C GLY A 461 -21.33 14.50 -8.92
N MET A 462 -20.10 14.22 -9.39
CA MET A 462 -19.26 13.19 -8.76
C MET A 462 -18.58 13.68 -7.49
N LEU A 463 -18.09 14.92 -7.50
CA LEU A 463 -17.36 15.49 -6.38
C LEU A 463 -18.26 15.65 -5.13
N GLY A 464 -19.52 16.06 -5.29
CA GLY A 464 -20.49 16.13 -4.19
C GLY A 464 -20.79 14.74 -3.59
N ARG A 465 -20.88 13.69 -4.43
CA ARG A 465 -21.09 12.31 -3.97
C ARG A 465 -19.88 11.75 -3.21
N TRP A 466 -18.66 11.99 -3.68
CA TRP A 466 -17.45 11.57 -2.97
C TRP A 466 -17.31 12.24 -1.61
N GLN A 467 -17.56 13.55 -1.53
CA GLN A 467 -17.57 14.29 -0.27
C GLN A 467 -18.69 13.81 0.66
N HIS A 468 -19.85 13.45 0.12
CA HIS A 468 -20.92 12.85 0.92
C HIS A 468 -20.49 11.51 1.55
N ILE A 469 -19.84 10.62 0.79
CA ILE A 469 -19.29 9.36 1.31
C ILE A 469 -18.24 9.66 2.40
N GLU A 470 -17.32 10.59 2.13
CA GLU A 470 -16.29 11.01 3.09
C GLU A 470 -16.89 11.57 4.38
N TYR A 471 -17.92 12.41 4.32
CA TYR A 471 -18.51 12.99 5.54
C TYR A 471 -19.18 11.92 6.42
N VAL A 472 -19.92 10.99 5.81
CA VAL A 472 -20.62 9.92 6.54
C VAL A 472 -19.63 8.89 7.08
N MET A 473 -18.73 8.39 6.23
CA MET A 473 -17.79 7.32 6.58
C MET A 473 -16.57 7.82 7.35
N GLY A 474 -16.01 8.97 6.92
CA GLY A 474 -14.74 9.49 7.40
C GLY A 474 -14.85 10.50 8.55
N PHE A 475 -15.97 11.20 8.72
CA PHE A 475 -16.16 12.13 9.85
C PHE A 475 -17.19 11.64 10.86
N ASN A 476 -18.41 11.32 10.44
CA ASN A 476 -19.48 10.99 11.37
C ASN A 476 -19.27 9.67 12.10
N LEU A 477 -18.74 8.65 11.41
CA LEU A 477 -18.39 7.40 12.04
C LEU A 477 -17.26 7.57 13.08
N ASP A 478 -16.24 8.36 12.73
CA ASP A 478 -15.13 8.71 13.62
C ASP A 478 -15.58 9.50 14.86
N ARG A 479 -16.51 10.45 14.70
CA ARG A 479 -17.06 11.23 15.82
C ARG A 479 -17.73 10.35 16.88
N ARG A 480 -18.45 9.30 16.48
CA ARG A 480 -19.05 8.34 17.43
C ARG A 480 -18.00 7.59 18.24
N MET A 481 -16.89 7.21 17.60
CA MET A 481 -15.75 6.61 18.28
C MET A 481 -15.13 7.61 19.27
N TYR A 482 -14.82 8.83 18.81
CA TYR A 482 -14.18 9.84 19.64
C TYR A 482 -15.05 10.31 20.82
N ASP A 483 -16.38 10.34 20.67
CA ASP A 483 -17.32 10.67 21.75
C ASP A 483 -17.30 9.60 22.85
N LEU A 484 -17.27 8.31 22.49
CA LEU A 484 -17.12 7.23 23.48
C LEU A 484 -15.73 7.20 24.14
N LEU A 485 -14.69 7.57 23.40
CA LEU A 485 -13.33 7.64 23.91
C LEU A 485 -13.05 8.95 24.65
N HIS A 486 -13.99 9.90 24.63
CA HIS A 486 -13.87 11.23 25.23
C HIS A 486 -12.61 11.98 24.76
N CYS A 487 -12.34 11.93 23.46
CA CYS A 487 -11.16 12.53 22.85
C CYS A 487 -11.46 13.19 21.49
N MET A 488 -12.66 13.79 21.36
CA MET A 488 -13.09 14.51 20.15
C MET A 488 -12.04 15.53 19.72
N PRO A 489 -11.42 15.39 18.54
CA PRO A 489 -10.35 16.29 18.13
C PRO A 489 -10.86 17.62 17.57
N THR A 490 -12.06 17.63 17.01
CA THR A 490 -12.62 18.80 16.32
C THR A 490 -14.13 18.86 16.48
N VAL A 491 -14.63 19.97 17.05
CA VAL A 491 -16.00 20.45 16.89
C VAL A 491 -16.05 21.23 15.57
N PRO A 492 -16.87 20.83 14.58
CA PRO A 492 -16.86 21.48 13.27
C PRO A 492 -17.38 22.92 13.36
N GLY A 493 -16.69 23.87 12.72
CA GLY A 493 -17.12 25.28 12.68
C GLY A 493 -18.53 25.50 12.09
N ALA A 494 -19.00 24.59 11.23
CA ALA A 494 -20.35 24.64 10.65
C ALA A 494 -21.47 24.32 11.65
N VAL A 495 -21.18 23.57 12.73
CA VAL A 495 -22.21 23.12 13.69
C VAL A 495 -21.57 22.77 15.04
N GLY A 496 -21.37 23.79 15.87
CA GLY A 496 -20.81 23.64 17.21
C GLY A 496 -21.55 24.48 18.24
N ALA A 497 -21.71 23.95 19.45
CA ALA A 497 -22.20 24.70 20.60
C ALA A 497 -21.15 24.70 21.71
N PHE A 498 -21.06 25.81 22.44
CA PHE A 498 -20.02 26.05 23.42
C PHE A 498 -20.57 26.79 24.64
N ARG A 499 -20.04 26.43 25.81
CA ARG A 499 -20.25 27.19 27.04
C ARG A 499 -19.31 28.40 27.06
N VAL A 500 -19.82 29.60 27.29
CA VAL A 500 -19.03 30.84 27.27
C VAL A 500 -17.94 30.80 28.34
N SER A 501 -18.24 30.30 29.54
CA SER A 501 -17.22 30.09 30.57
C SER A 501 -16.12 29.13 30.14
N ALA A 502 -16.44 28.06 29.40
CA ALA A 502 -15.45 27.13 28.86
C ALA A 502 -14.58 27.79 27.76
N LEU A 503 -15.19 28.59 26.87
CA LEU A 503 -14.45 29.37 25.87
C LEU A 503 -13.44 30.32 26.53
N ARG A 504 -13.87 31.05 27.57
CA ARG A 504 -13.00 31.98 28.31
C ARG A 504 -11.84 31.26 28.99
N GLN A 505 -12.09 30.10 29.62
CA GLN A 505 -11.04 29.29 30.25
C GLN A 505 -10.07 28.68 29.22
N ALA A 506 -10.56 28.32 28.04
CA ALA A 506 -9.72 27.80 26.95
C ALA A 506 -8.90 28.88 26.23
N GLY A 507 -9.09 30.17 26.56
CA GLY A 507 -8.38 31.29 25.95
C GLY A 507 -9.05 31.87 24.70
N MET A 508 -10.36 31.62 24.52
CA MET A 508 -11.15 32.03 23.35
C MET A 508 -10.61 31.44 22.02
N LEU A 509 -11.13 31.87 20.87
CA LEU A 509 -10.64 31.39 19.58
C LEU A 509 -9.29 32.05 19.24
N SER A 510 -8.32 31.25 18.82
CA SER A 510 -7.01 31.72 18.38
C SER A 510 -6.91 31.77 16.85
N GLY A 511 -6.13 32.74 16.34
CA GLY A 511 -5.70 32.83 14.95
C GLY A 511 -4.33 32.19 14.68
N ASP A 512 -3.73 31.48 15.64
CA ASP A 512 -2.39 30.88 15.51
C ASP A 512 -2.33 29.76 14.48
N THR A 513 -3.47 29.10 14.25
CA THR A 513 -3.59 27.95 13.35
C THR A 513 -4.61 28.21 12.25
N LEU A 514 -4.48 27.51 11.13
CA LEU A 514 -5.45 27.61 10.03
C LEU A 514 -6.78 26.87 10.27
N ALA A 515 -6.88 26.12 11.37
CA ALA A 515 -8.05 25.34 11.78
C ALA A 515 -8.43 25.75 13.20
N GLU A 516 -9.03 26.93 13.33
CA GLU A 516 -9.38 27.57 14.61
C GLU A 516 -10.32 26.69 15.46
N ASP A 517 -11.18 25.91 14.80
CA ASP A 517 -12.16 25.03 15.42
C ASP A 517 -11.51 23.81 16.08
N THR A 518 -10.49 23.25 15.42
CA THR A 518 -9.68 22.14 15.91
C THR A 518 -8.79 22.60 17.05
N ASP A 519 -8.11 23.74 16.91
CA ASP A 519 -7.30 24.37 17.97
C ASP A 519 -8.14 24.60 19.24
N LEU A 520 -9.31 25.26 19.10
CA LEU A 520 -10.23 25.49 20.22
C LEU A 520 -10.67 24.18 20.89
N THR A 521 -10.99 23.15 20.10
CA THR A 521 -11.42 21.86 20.65
C THR A 521 -10.32 21.22 21.50
N MET A 522 -9.07 21.26 21.03
CA MET A 522 -7.92 20.77 21.80
C MET A 522 -7.63 21.63 23.04
N ALA A 523 -7.86 22.94 22.95
CA ALA A 523 -7.74 23.86 24.09
C ALA A 523 -8.78 23.54 25.18
N LEU A 524 -10.02 23.23 24.81
CA LEU A 524 -11.08 22.84 25.74
C LEU A 524 -10.73 21.57 26.52
N HIS A 525 -10.20 20.53 25.85
CA HIS A 525 -9.73 19.32 26.54
C HIS A 525 -8.61 19.63 27.54
N ARG A 526 -7.68 20.51 27.17
CA ARG A 526 -6.59 20.95 28.06
C ARG A 526 -7.07 21.80 29.24
N ALA A 527 -8.12 22.58 29.04
CA ALA A 527 -8.81 23.31 30.09
C ALA A 527 -9.71 22.41 30.98
N GLY A 528 -9.75 21.10 30.73
CA GLY A 528 -10.46 20.13 31.56
C GLY A 528 -11.92 19.91 31.19
N TRP A 529 -12.39 20.46 30.08
CA TRP A 529 -13.79 20.34 29.64
C TRP A 529 -14.05 19.10 28.82
N GLU A 530 -15.28 18.60 28.92
CA GLU A 530 -15.75 17.52 28.07
C GLU A 530 -16.36 18.05 26.77
N VAL A 531 -16.10 17.33 25.68
CA VAL A 531 -16.65 17.58 24.35
C VAL A 531 -17.53 16.40 23.94
N ARG A 532 -18.79 16.66 23.63
CA ARG A 532 -19.81 15.64 23.28
C ARG A 532 -20.21 15.69 21.81
N TYR A 533 -20.74 14.57 21.30
CA TYR A 533 -21.31 14.49 19.95
C TYR A 533 -22.85 14.41 19.97
N ALA A 534 -23.51 15.42 19.42
CA ALA A 534 -24.96 15.42 19.17
C ALA A 534 -25.25 14.92 17.75
N GLU A 535 -25.33 13.59 17.59
CA GLU A 535 -25.41 12.95 16.26
C GLU A 535 -26.63 13.36 15.41
N HIS A 536 -27.69 13.81 16.07
CA HIS A 536 -28.93 14.24 15.43
C HIS A 536 -29.06 15.75 15.26
N ALA A 537 -28.08 16.54 15.73
CA ALA A 537 -28.02 17.97 15.44
C ALA A 537 -27.48 18.18 14.02
N VAL A 538 -28.34 18.13 13.01
CA VAL A 538 -27.94 18.11 11.61
C VAL A 538 -27.81 19.52 11.03
N ALA A 539 -26.71 19.78 10.34
CA ALA A 539 -26.48 21.02 9.63
C ALA A 539 -26.03 20.76 8.19
N TRP A 540 -26.63 21.45 7.23
CA TRP A 540 -26.40 21.28 5.80
C TRP A 540 -25.48 22.38 5.29
N THR A 541 -24.26 22.03 4.86
CA THR A 541 -23.22 22.97 4.42
C THR A 541 -22.93 22.84 2.91
N GLU A 542 -22.42 23.92 2.31
CA GLU A 542 -21.96 23.92 0.93
C GLU A 542 -20.54 23.34 0.81
N ALA A 543 -20.42 22.14 0.26
CA ALA A 543 -19.14 21.53 -0.02
C ALA A 543 -18.47 22.14 -1.27
N PRO A 544 -17.13 22.12 -1.37
CA PRO A 544 -16.40 22.53 -2.57
C PRO A 544 -16.97 21.98 -3.88
N GLY A 545 -17.27 22.88 -4.84
CA GLY A 545 -17.83 22.54 -6.14
C GLY A 545 -16.79 22.25 -7.24
N SER A 546 -15.50 22.34 -6.93
CA SER A 546 -14.39 22.06 -7.87
C SER A 546 -13.18 21.44 -7.16
N LEU A 547 -12.34 20.70 -7.89
CA LEU A 547 -11.12 20.10 -7.33
C LEU A 547 -10.16 21.16 -6.77
N ARG A 548 -10.07 22.34 -7.39
CA ARG A 548 -9.23 23.44 -6.89
C ARG A 548 -9.72 23.96 -5.53
N GLN A 549 -11.03 24.12 -5.35
CA GLN A 549 -11.61 24.52 -4.07
C GLN A 549 -11.44 23.42 -3.02
N LEU A 550 -11.64 22.15 -3.41
CA LEU A 550 -11.42 21.00 -2.53
C LEU A 550 -9.96 20.96 -2.05
N TRP A 551 -9.00 21.15 -2.97
CA TRP A 551 -7.58 21.18 -2.65
C TRP A 551 -7.26 22.21 -1.58
N ARG A 552 -7.70 23.46 -1.78
CA ARG A 552 -7.48 24.55 -0.81
C ARG A 552 -8.09 24.24 0.55
N GLN A 553 -9.31 23.71 0.57
CA GLN A 553 -10.00 23.35 1.81
C GLN A 553 -9.27 22.22 2.55
N ARG A 554 -8.98 21.11 1.88
CA ARG A 554 -8.33 19.94 2.47
C ARG A 554 -6.90 20.23 2.88
N TYR A 555 -6.19 21.08 2.14
CA TYR A 555 -4.87 21.57 2.52
C TYR A 555 -4.92 22.34 3.84
N ARG A 556 -5.85 23.31 3.94
CA ARG A 556 -6.05 24.11 5.16
C ARG A 556 -6.39 23.22 6.35
N TRP A 557 -7.28 22.25 6.17
CA TRP A 557 -7.68 21.32 7.23
C TRP A 557 -6.51 20.44 7.68
N SER A 558 -5.78 19.84 6.72
CA SER A 558 -4.65 18.96 7.04
C SER A 558 -3.53 19.74 7.74
N TYR A 559 -3.15 20.90 7.19
CA TYR A 559 -2.09 21.71 7.76
C TYR A 559 -2.50 22.32 9.12
N GLY A 560 -3.70 22.88 9.22
CA GLY A 560 -4.23 23.42 10.48
C GLY A 560 -4.34 22.37 11.58
N THR A 561 -4.75 21.14 11.25
CA THR A 561 -4.78 20.02 12.20
C THR A 561 -3.38 19.67 12.70
N MET A 562 -2.37 19.65 11.83
CA MET A 562 -0.98 19.44 12.24
C MET A 562 -0.46 20.57 13.15
N GLN A 563 -0.79 21.82 12.84
CA GLN A 563 -0.45 22.97 13.67
C GLN A 563 -1.09 22.88 15.07
N ALA A 564 -2.38 22.55 15.14
CA ALA A 564 -3.11 22.37 16.39
C ALA A 564 -2.54 21.19 17.21
N ALA A 565 -2.33 20.02 16.58
CA ALA A 565 -1.73 18.87 17.24
C ALA A 565 -0.34 19.19 17.82
N TRP A 566 0.49 19.94 17.06
CA TRP A 566 1.79 20.39 17.54
C TRP A 566 1.67 21.38 18.69
N LYS A 567 0.82 22.40 18.59
CA LYS A 567 0.55 23.39 19.65
C LYS A 567 0.10 22.73 20.95
N HIS A 568 -0.71 21.68 20.86
CA HIS A 568 -1.28 20.96 22.02
C HIS A 568 -0.53 19.68 22.41
N ARG A 569 0.68 19.42 21.88
CA ARG A 569 1.48 18.20 22.13
C ARG A 569 1.74 17.89 23.60
N HIS A 570 1.79 18.91 24.47
CA HIS A 570 1.99 18.74 25.90
C HIS A 570 0.83 18.01 26.61
N ALA A 571 -0.35 17.91 25.97
CA ALA A 571 -1.44 17.07 26.45
C ALA A 571 -1.03 15.59 26.65
N LEU A 572 0.04 15.12 26.00
CA LEU A 572 0.58 13.76 26.17
C LEU A 572 1.04 13.45 27.60
N VAL A 573 1.50 14.47 28.34
CA VAL A 573 2.05 14.33 29.70
C VAL A 573 1.12 14.89 30.78
N GLU A 574 0.03 15.56 30.38
CA GLU A 574 -0.97 16.12 31.29
C GLU A 574 -1.88 15.02 31.88
N ARG A 575 -2.63 15.35 32.94
CA ARG A 575 -3.61 14.45 33.59
C ARG A 575 -5.05 14.85 33.24
N GLY A 576 -6.03 14.06 33.67
CA GLY A 576 -7.45 14.36 33.43
C GLY A 576 -7.87 14.26 31.96
N HIS A 577 -8.81 15.13 31.54
CA HIS A 577 -9.32 15.19 30.17
C HIS A 577 -8.21 15.45 29.15
N ALA A 578 -7.31 16.39 29.47
CA ALA A 578 -6.14 16.72 28.67
C ALA A 578 -5.26 15.49 28.40
N GLY A 579 -4.91 14.76 29.46
CA GLY A 579 -4.10 13.54 29.38
C GLY A 579 -4.76 12.40 28.60
N ARG A 580 -6.09 12.30 28.65
CA ARG A 580 -6.85 11.31 27.87
C ARG A 580 -6.84 11.68 26.39
N PHE A 581 -7.15 12.93 26.05
CA PHE A 581 -7.05 13.42 24.68
C PHE A 581 -5.63 13.29 24.13
N GLY A 582 -4.62 13.66 24.92
CA GLY A 582 -3.21 13.55 24.54
C GLY A 582 -2.79 12.12 24.23
N ARG A 583 -3.06 11.16 25.13
CA ARG A 583 -2.59 9.77 24.98
C ARG A 583 -3.42 8.89 24.05
N VAL A 584 -4.65 9.30 23.72
CA VAL A 584 -5.55 8.54 22.82
C VAL A 584 -5.82 9.32 21.54
N GLY A 585 -6.31 10.56 21.66
CA GLY A 585 -6.70 11.40 20.52
C GLY A 585 -5.53 11.77 19.62
N LEU A 586 -4.43 12.31 20.17
CA LEU A 586 -3.29 12.73 19.34
C LEU A 586 -2.63 11.55 18.58
N PRO A 587 -2.39 10.37 19.18
CA PRO A 587 -1.93 9.21 18.43
C PRO A 587 -2.89 8.75 17.33
N LEU A 588 -4.21 8.75 17.59
CA LEU A 588 -5.20 8.40 16.57
C LEU A 588 -5.15 9.38 15.38
N LEU A 589 -5.02 10.67 15.65
CA LEU A 589 -4.83 11.70 14.61
C LEU A 589 -3.53 11.46 13.84
N ALA A 590 -2.41 11.31 14.53
CA ALA A 590 -1.09 11.15 13.91
C ALA A 590 -1.01 9.88 13.05
N VAL A 591 -1.50 8.75 13.56
CA VAL A 591 -1.44 7.48 12.84
C VAL A 591 -2.43 7.48 11.68
N PHE A 592 -3.71 7.79 11.92
CA PHE A 592 -4.76 7.52 10.94
C PHE A 592 -5.14 8.69 10.03
N GLN A 593 -4.82 9.94 10.41
CA GLN A 593 -5.02 11.10 9.53
C GLN A 593 -3.74 11.54 8.81
N ILE A 594 -2.55 11.19 9.32
CA ILE A 594 -1.27 11.61 8.74
C ILE A 594 -0.46 10.41 8.22
N LEU A 595 -0.05 9.48 9.09
CA LEU A 595 0.89 8.42 8.70
C LEU A 595 0.29 7.43 7.70
N THR A 596 -0.89 6.86 7.97
CA THR A 596 -1.47 5.84 7.07
C THR A 596 -1.82 6.40 5.70
N PRO A 597 -2.42 7.61 5.55
CA PRO A 597 -2.67 8.14 4.21
C PRO A 597 -1.41 8.58 3.46
N LEU A 598 -0.32 8.95 4.16
CA LEU A 598 0.99 9.22 3.53
C LEU A 598 1.63 7.95 2.93
N LEU A 599 1.39 6.78 3.56
CA LEU A 599 1.90 5.49 3.07
C LEU A 599 0.98 4.86 2.01
N ALA A 600 -0.27 5.30 1.90
CA ALA A 600 -1.25 4.71 1.00
C ALA A 600 -0.91 4.75 -0.51
N PRO A 601 -0.15 5.73 -1.07
CA PRO A 601 0.36 5.66 -2.44
C PRO A 601 1.21 4.42 -2.73
N LEU A 602 1.87 3.85 -1.73
CA LEU A 602 2.67 2.62 -1.88
C LEU A 602 1.79 1.42 -2.26
N ILE A 603 0.53 1.38 -1.77
CA ILE A 603 -0.43 0.34 -2.13
C ILE A 603 -0.74 0.40 -3.62
N ASP A 604 -0.92 1.60 -4.17
CA ASP A 604 -1.22 1.79 -5.59
C ASP A 604 -0.03 1.39 -6.46
N LEU A 605 1.17 1.79 -6.07
CA LEU A 605 2.40 1.42 -6.76
C LEU A 605 2.64 -0.10 -6.75
N LEU A 606 2.44 -0.76 -5.60
CA LEU A 606 2.60 -2.21 -5.49
C LEU A 606 1.46 -2.98 -6.17
N THR A 607 0.27 -2.40 -6.29
CA THR A 607 -0.83 -2.96 -7.09
C THR A 607 -0.45 -2.95 -8.56
N VAL A 608 0.05 -1.83 -9.09
CA VAL A 608 0.54 -1.75 -10.48
C VAL A 608 1.69 -2.74 -10.71
N TYR A 609 2.66 -2.79 -9.79
CA TYR A 609 3.74 -3.77 -9.84
C TYR A 609 3.22 -5.23 -9.87
N GLY A 610 2.26 -5.57 -9.01
CA GLY A 610 1.65 -6.90 -8.97
C GLY A 610 0.83 -7.26 -10.21
N LEU A 611 0.24 -6.27 -10.89
CA LEU A 611 -0.45 -6.47 -12.18
C LEU A 611 0.50 -6.71 -13.34
N VAL A 612 1.66 -6.05 -13.35
CA VAL A 612 2.63 -6.12 -14.46
C VAL A 612 3.58 -7.32 -14.31
N PHE A 613 4.10 -7.53 -13.10
CA PHE A 613 5.15 -8.51 -12.81
C PHE A 613 4.67 -9.65 -11.90
N GLY A 614 3.45 -9.59 -11.36
CA GLY A 614 2.92 -10.59 -10.44
C GLY A 614 1.76 -11.38 -11.02
N ASN A 615 1.07 -12.12 -10.14
CA ASN A 615 -0.18 -12.74 -10.51
C ASN A 615 -1.29 -11.67 -10.56
N ALA A 616 -1.66 -11.27 -11.77
CA ALA A 616 -2.68 -10.24 -11.99
C ALA A 616 -4.02 -10.61 -11.36
N ALA A 617 -4.46 -11.87 -11.45
CA ALA A 617 -5.72 -12.34 -10.87
C ALA A 617 -5.73 -12.22 -9.34
N LEU A 618 -4.66 -12.67 -8.67
CA LEU A 618 -4.52 -12.54 -7.22
C LEU A 618 -4.44 -11.07 -6.78
N THR A 619 -3.74 -10.24 -7.54
CA THR A 619 -3.60 -8.80 -7.28
C THR A 619 -4.96 -8.10 -7.39
N LEU A 620 -5.72 -8.37 -8.45
CA LEU A 620 -7.08 -7.87 -8.63
C LEU A 620 -8.02 -8.37 -7.54
N LEU A 621 -7.92 -9.66 -7.15
CA LEU A 621 -8.72 -10.23 -6.07
C LEU A 621 -8.45 -9.52 -4.74
N ALA A 622 -7.17 -9.29 -4.40
CA ALA A 622 -6.78 -8.57 -3.19
C ALA A 622 -7.32 -7.13 -3.20
N TRP A 623 -7.20 -6.42 -4.32
CA TRP A 623 -7.72 -5.06 -4.48
C TRP A 623 -9.25 -5.01 -4.34
N CYS A 624 -9.96 -5.94 -4.98
CA CYS A 624 -11.41 -6.11 -4.82
C CYS A 624 -11.80 -6.43 -3.36
N GLY A 625 -10.99 -7.23 -2.66
CA GLY A 625 -11.17 -7.51 -1.24
C GLY A 625 -11.10 -6.25 -0.37
N VAL A 626 -10.11 -5.39 -0.58
CA VAL A 626 -9.99 -4.10 0.12
C VAL A 626 -11.20 -3.20 -0.17
N LEU A 627 -11.62 -3.11 -1.44
CA LEU A 627 -12.84 -2.37 -1.81
C LEU A 627 -14.09 -2.93 -1.15
N ALA A 628 -14.23 -4.25 -1.05
CA ALA A 628 -15.36 -4.89 -0.41
C ALA A 628 -15.42 -4.53 1.09
N VAL A 629 -14.28 -4.57 1.80
CA VAL A 629 -14.19 -4.15 3.20
C VAL A 629 -14.59 -2.68 3.36
N GLN A 630 -14.06 -1.79 2.51
CA GLN A 630 -14.45 -0.37 2.52
C GLN A 630 -15.95 -0.20 2.24
N GLY A 631 -16.50 -0.93 1.28
CA GLY A 631 -17.92 -0.93 0.93
C GLY A 631 -18.82 -1.36 2.10
N VAL A 632 -18.41 -2.39 2.85
CA VAL A 632 -19.11 -2.84 4.06
C VAL A 632 -19.04 -1.77 5.15
N CYS A 633 -17.85 -1.23 5.44
CA CYS A 633 -17.66 -0.16 6.44
C CYS A 633 -18.53 1.08 6.05
N ALA A 634 -18.54 1.48 4.78
CA ALA A 634 -19.34 2.59 4.27
C ALA A 634 -20.85 2.32 4.34
N ALA A 635 -21.31 1.14 3.91
CA ALA A 635 -22.72 0.75 3.97
C ALA A 635 -23.25 0.74 5.40
N TYR A 636 -22.43 0.30 6.35
CA TYR A 636 -22.78 0.35 7.77
C TYR A 636 -22.87 1.80 8.29
N ALA A 637 -21.90 2.66 7.96
CA ALA A 637 -21.92 4.08 8.33
C ALA A 637 -23.17 4.79 7.79
N PHE A 638 -23.53 4.54 6.53
CA PHE A 638 -24.74 5.08 5.91
C PHE A 638 -26.01 4.61 6.62
N ARG A 639 -26.08 3.33 7.02
CA ARG A 639 -27.22 2.83 7.81
C ARG A 639 -27.34 3.51 9.17
N LEU A 640 -26.22 3.78 9.85
CA LEU A 640 -26.23 4.50 11.14
C LEU A 640 -26.73 5.95 10.98
N ASP A 641 -26.31 6.64 9.92
CA ASP A 641 -26.76 8.02 9.61
C ASP A 641 -28.14 8.07 8.93
N GLY A 642 -28.74 6.90 8.68
CA GLY A 642 -29.98 6.74 7.95
C GLY A 642 -29.90 7.15 6.48
N GLU A 643 -28.71 7.32 5.89
CA GLU A 643 -28.53 7.75 4.51
C GLU A 643 -28.87 6.63 3.51
N ARG A 644 -29.31 7.01 2.31
CA ARG A 644 -29.60 6.03 1.24
C ARG A 644 -28.27 5.44 0.75
N LEU A 645 -28.20 4.12 0.52
CA LEU A 645 -26.98 3.45 0.07
C LEU A 645 -26.59 3.75 -1.39
N ARG A 646 -27.49 4.34 -2.19
CA ARG A 646 -27.26 4.61 -3.62
C ARG A 646 -25.92 5.30 -3.92
N PRO A 647 -25.46 6.34 -3.19
CA PRO A 647 -24.20 7.02 -3.49
C PRO A 647 -22.96 6.12 -3.44
N LEU A 648 -23.02 4.95 -2.77
CA LEU A 648 -21.88 4.04 -2.62
C LEU A 648 -21.40 3.42 -3.94
N TRP A 649 -22.18 3.47 -5.03
CA TRP A 649 -21.67 3.07 -6.35
C TRP A 649 -20.45 3.90 -6.78
N ALA A 650 -20.33 5.13 -6.26
CA ALA A 650 -19.22 6.03 -6.59
C ALA A 650 -17.93 5.70 -5.81
N LEU A 651 -17.98 4.78 -4.83
CA LEU A 651 -16.85 4.42 -3.95
C LEU A 651 -15.65 3.85 -4.73
N PRO A 652 -15.80 2.94 -5.71
CA PRO A 652 -14.65 2.43 -6.47
C PRO A 652 -13.94 3.55 -7.25
N VAL A 653 -14.71 4.44 -7.90
CA VAL A 653 -14.15 5.58 -8.65
C VAL A 653 -13.49 6.60 -7.71
N GLN A 654 -13.99 6.73 -6.48
CA GLN A 654 -13.38 7.57 -5.44
C GLN A 654 -11.93 7.13 -5.14
N GLN A 655 -11.64 5.82 -5.16
CA GLN A 655 -10.29 5.31 -4.90
C GLN A 655 -9.28 5.69 -6.00
N VAL A 656 -9.76 5.88 -7.23
CA VAL A 656 -8.89 6.14 -8.39
C VAL A 656 -8.59 7.63 -8.57
N VAL A 657 -9.57 8.51 -8.29
CA VAL A 657 -9.40 9.97 -8.54
C VAL A 657 -9.32 10.75 -7.23
N TYR A 658 -10.38 10.71 -6.43
CA TYR A 658 -10.52 11.54 -5.24
C TYR A 658 -9.40 11.28 -4.23
N ARG A 659 -9.07 10.01 -4.02
CA ARG A 659 -8.02 9.59 -3.09
C ARG A 659 -6.63 10.10 -3.49
N GLN A 660 -6.31 10.12 -4.78
CA GLN A 660 -5.03 10.64 -5.30
C GLN A 660 -4.89 12.14 -5.01
N VAL A 661 -5.98 12.89 -5.19
CA VAL A 661 -6.02 14.32 -4.81
C VAL A 661 -5.75 14.48 -3.31
N MET A 662 -6.34 13.63 -2.46
CA MET A 662 -6.10 13.70 -1.01
C MET A 662 -4.65 13.38 -0.64
N TYR A 663 -4.01 12.41 -1.29
CA TYR A 663 -2.59 12.09 -1.06
C TYR A 663 -1.70 13.29 -1.35
N LEU A 664 -1.88 13.91 -2.51
CA LEU A 664 -1.04 15.04 -2.92
C LEU A 664 -1.24 16.26 -2.02
N VAL A 665 -2.48 16.52 -1.61
CA VAL A 665 -2.81 17.59 -0.65
C VAL A 665 -2.11 17.35 0.70
N LEU A 666 -2.18 16.13 1.23
CA LEU A 666 -1.56 15.79 2.50
C LEU A 666 -0.03 15.86 2.40
N MET A 667 0.57 15.33 1.34
CA MET A 667 2.00 15.45 1.09
C MET A 667 2.44 16.92 1.06
N GLN A 668 1.71 17.78 0.36
CA GLN A 668 1.99 19.22 0.33
C GLN A 668 1.89 19.84 1.73
N ALA A 669 0.86 19.50 2.50
CA ALA A 669 0.67 19.99 3.86
C ALA A 669 1.82 19.55 4.78
N CYS A 670 2.26 18.30 4.70
CA CYS A 670 3.39 17.78 5.49
C CYS A 670 4.70 18.46 5.11
N LEU A 671 4.97 18.68 3.82
CA LEU A 671 6.15 19.41 3.37
C LEU A 671 6.16 20.86 3.88
N THR A 672 4.99 21.50 3.93
CA THR A 672 4.85 22.86 4.49
C THR A 672 5.07 22.86 6.00
N ALA A 673 4.53 21.87 6.71
CA ALA A 673 4.74 21.72 8.14
C ALA A 673 6.21 21.51 8.50
N LEU A 674 6.92 20.69 7.72
CA LEU A 674 8.35 20.44 7.90
C LEU A 674 9.22 21.67 7.56
N SER A 675 8.80 22.50 6.60
CA SER A 675 9.54 23.72 6.25
C SER A 675 9.27 24.90 7.19
N GLY A 676 8.28 24.80 8.08
CA GLY A 676 7.91 25.86 9.02
C GLY A 676 7.26 27.09 8.38
N TYR A 677 6.85 26.99 7.11
CA TYR A 677 6.31 28.13 6.37
C TYR A 677 4.91 28.52 6.87
N ARG A 678 4.69 29.80 7.15
CA ARG A 678 3.37 30.34 7.53
C ARG A 678 2.65 30.84 6.29
N LEU A 679 1.43 30.35 6.03
CA LEU A 679 0.63 30.75 4.87
C LEU A 679 -0.54 31.65 5.29
N PRO A 680 -0.88 32.65 4.47
CA PRO A 680 -2.09 33.44 4.66
C PRO A 680 -3.35 32.61 4.33
N TRP A 681 -4.47 33.02 4.92
CA TRP A 681 -5.79 32.41 4.71
C TRP A 681 -6.25 32.51 3.24
N GLN A 682 -6.87 31.45 2.71
CA GLN A 682 -7.26 31.36 1.29
C GLN A 682 -8.78 31.26 1.11
N ARG A 683 -9.35 32.17 0.30
CA ARG A 683 -10.79 32.31 0.04
C ARG A 683 -11.39 31.16 -0.78
N LEU A 684 -12.67 30.84 -0.52
CA LEU A 684 -13.51 29.92 -1.30
C LEU A 684 -14.70 30.69 -1.90
N LYS A 685 -14.87 30.63 -3.23
CA LYS A 685 -16.04 31.22 -3.91
C LYS A 685 -17.29 30.35 -3.73
N ARG A 686 -18.32 30.87 -3.07
CA ARG A 686 -19.61 30.16 -2.84
C ARG A 686 -20.58 30.30 -4.00
N LYS A 687 -21.51 29.35 -4.14
CA LYS A 687 -22.56 29.36 -5.16
C LYS A 687 -23.98 29.41 -4.57
N GLY A 688 -24.16 29.20 -3.26
CA GLY A 688 -25.45 29.24 -2.58
C GLY A 688 -26.34 28.02 -2.84
N ASN A 689 -25.77 26.89 -3.26
CA ASN A 689 -26.52 25.75 -3.80
C ASN A 689 -26.81 24.62 -2.79
N VAL A 690 -26.90 24.94 -1.50
CA VAL A 690 -27.24 23.97 -0.45
C VAL A 690 -28.66 23.43 -0.66
N VAL A 691 -28.85 22.11 -0.71
CA VAL A 691 -30.18 21.48 -0.73
C VAL A 691 -30.43 20.79 0.60
N VAL A 692 -31.51 21.18 1.28
CA VAL A 692 -31.99 20.51 2.50
C VAL A 692 -33.06 19.50 2.08
N PRO A 693 -32.85 18.19 2.29
CA PRO A 693 -33.89 17.20 2.05
C PRO A 693 -35.11 17.47 2.94
N PRO A 694 -36.34 17.17 2.48
CA PRO A 694 -37.54 17.30 3.32
C PRO A 694 -37.40 16.48 4.61
N ALA A 695 -37.82 17.05 5.74
CA ALA A 695 -37.75 16.42 7.05
C ALA A 695 -38.39 15.04 7.01
N ARG A 696 -37.70 14.02 7.52
CA ARG A 696 -38.28 12.68 7.66
C ARG A 696 -39.38 12.76 8.71
N GLY A 697 -40.63 12.65 8.27
CA GLY A 697 -41.80 12.61 9.14
C GLY A 697 -41.58 11.66 10.31
N GLY A 698 -41.92 12.13 11.51
CA GLY A 698 -41.90 11.35 12.74
C GLY A 698 -42.69 10.04 12.58
N LEU A 699 -42.28 9.07 13.39
CA LEU A 699 -42.93 7.78 13.63
C LEU A 699 -44.42 7.79 13.23
N ARG A 700 -44.78 6.97 12.24
CA ARG A 700 -46.16 6.52 12.08
C ARG A 700 -46.59 5.95 13.43
N SER A 701 -47.49 6.64 14.14
CA SER A 701 -48.23 6.01 15.21
C SER A 701 -48.95 4.82 14.59
N LYS A 702 -48.55 3.61 14.98
CA LYS A 702 -49.41 2.45 14.75
C LYS A 702 -50.64 2.68 15.61
N ALA A 703 -51.77 2.92 14.94
CA ALA A 703 -53.08 2.63 15.49
C ALA A 703 -53.17 1.13 15.81
#